data_AF-A0A918XR91-F1
#
_entry.id   AF-A0A918XR91-F1
#
_cell.length_a   1.000
_cell.length_b   1.000
_cell.length_c   1.000
_cell.angle_alpha   90.00
_cell.angle_beta   90.00
_cell.angle_gamma   90.00
#
_symmetry.space_group_name_H-M   'P 1'
#
loop_
_entity.id
_entity.type
_entity.pdbx_description
1 polymer ?
#
loop_
_entity_poly.entity_id
_entity_poly.type
_entity_poly.pdbx_seq_one_letter_code
_entity_poly.pdbx_strand_id
1 'polypeptide(L)'
;MPAAAVRRPVLLDPDRRPGYDALVRESHRLDLGTAIRAARRSCVLTPGSRRLRKNLLNLLIAAERWSEVPAAVPRRRIARQAPGRHPVDLTAALRRYAWLLEQQRRRAAEGWVPSRVEDVERRLSMTPEQLPAFRRPGPAPDVENHLLRHYAGFLNRLYQIDSPDIDRYDAAARDDGRFGARPVDLPGVGAATADSLQAAYFACRIRSLVPANGVVLEIGSGFGALASRLMAIRPDVTCIVTDLPANLVRTHVYLTSLYGDAVAGLWEDGEVPAAGQRALVVPPWRLAGLPLRVDLAVDATGFRHMDERNHAFYGETLRRLGTRRLFHVDREARPGRPDADTRIVPTSRHGILRNFEVRQSDTFAGEWVEVVAEARRPPPPVTAIRRALVASPADGRALQALLPAEEKRDPDAAIRAARRHCMIDPDRRVTWHNLQFLLRSNRRWDDLHDAIPRRANKLPPMHRLPVDLDAAVARYGRLMDQMDRRSGEGWTPSRIEGGKRRFPLDRDHLARFRRSEVSSGTQTFPDRPNEFPALDFGRFYPDLSPQERARVVPTLQGQYLGLLCRLYRCGSPGIDWYDAAARDDARFDPRTAELPRLGTVTAKSLQAAYYACRIVSLVPRNGTVLEIGGGFGMLASRLLAIRPDVTYVLTDLPVNMVLTHTYLASLYGDAVAGLWEDGDRPGPGQRALVVPPWRLAELPLQVDLAVNTMSFQHMDERNHAFYGDALRRLGTRRLYHLNREVPIAGWDTMDIPASQYGFMADYSVVETDDFDQKWVEVIAEARG
;
A
#
# COMPACT_ATOMS: atom_id res chain seq x y z
N MET A 1 54.78 46.90 36.88
CA MET A 1 55.00 46.16 35.62
C MET A 1 56.41 45.57 35.66
N PRO A 2 56.55 44.26 35.38
CA PRO A 2 57.15 43.85 34.11
C PRO A 2 56.31 42.81 33.35
N ALA A 3 56.69 42.64 32.08
CA ALA A 3 55.95 42.04 30.98
C ALA A 3 55.67 40.53 31.11
N ALA A 4 54.42 40.15 30.87
CA ALA A 4 54.01 38.75 30.71
C ALA A 4 54.28 38.28 29.27
N ALA A 5 54.99 37.16 29.16
CA ALA A 5 55.37 36.51 27.92
C ALA A 5 54.15 36.11 27.08
N VAL A 6 54.07 36.66 25.86
CA VAL A 6 53.15 36.23 24.82
C VAL A 6 53.65 34.88 24.28
N ARG A 7 52.96 33.78 24.62
CA ARG A 7 53.15 32.49 23.95
C ARG A 7 52.67 32.62 22.51
N ARG A 8 53.59 32.45 21.55
CA ARG A 8 53.26 32.33 20.11
C ARG A 8 52.30 31.16 19.88
N PRO A 9 51.29 31.29 19.00
CA PRO A 9 50.45 30.18 18.64
C PRO A 9 51.27 29.12 17.91
N VAL A 10 51.08 27.86 18.29
CA VAL A 10 51.61 26.69 17.59
C VAL A 10 51.03 26.69 16.18
N LEU A 11 51.87 26.96 15.19
CA LEU A 11 51.54 26.72 13.78
C LEU A 11 51.50 25.20 13.60
N LEU A 12 50.29 24.67 13.38
CA LEU A 12 50.14 23.29 12.92
C LEU A 12 50.70 23.19 11.49
N ASP A 13 51.59 22.24 11.31
CA ASP A 13 52.16 21.84 10.03
C ASP A 13 51.02 21.51 9.03
N PRO A 14 50.88 22.25 7.92
CA PRO A 14 49.79 22.06 6.96
C PRO A 14 49.83 20.69 6.27
N ASP A 15 50.95 19.96 6.31
CA ASP A 15 51.10 18.65 5.67
C ASP A 15 50.81 17.47 6.61
N ARG A 16 50.59 17.72 7.92
CA ARG A 16 50.14 16.70 8.87
C ARG A 16 48.64 16.80 9.10
N ARG A 17 47.88 15.86 8.51
CA ARG A 17 46.46 15.65 8.87
C ARG A 17 46.38 15.14 10.31
N PRO A 18 45.77 15.88 11.27
CA PRO A 18 45.49 15.31 12.58
C PRO A 18 44.40 14.26 12.40
N GLY A 19 44.62 13.06 12.93
CA GLY A 19 43.55 12.07 13.06
C GLY A 19 42.39 12.66 13.85
N TYR A 20 41.16 12.28 13.48
CA TYR A 20 39.90 12.75 14.07
C TYR A 20 39.89 12.69 15.62
N ASP A 21 40.60 11.74 16.22
CA ASP A 21 40.72 11.55 17.67
C ASP A 21 41.55 12.64 18.41
N ALA A 22 42.38 13.40 17.70
CA ALA A 22 43.10 14.54 18.26
C ALA A 22 42.17 15.77 18.38
N LEU A 23 41.30 15.98 17.39
CA LEU A 23 40.32 17.06 17.34
C LEU A 23 39.23 16.94 18.41
N VAL A 24 38.78 15.71 18.69
CA VAL A 24 37.78 15.45 19.74
C VAL A 24 38.34 15.72 21.14
N ARG A 25 39.60 15.32 21.41
CA ARG A 25 40.25 15.54 22.71
C ARG A 25 40.47 17.02 23.05
N GLU A 26 40.73 17.87 22.06
CA GLU A 26 40.88 19.32 22.30
C GLU A 26 39.54 20.07 22.41
N SER A 27 38.46 19.55 21.84
CA SER A 27 37.15 20.23 21.82
C SER A 27 36.53 20.50 23.19
N HIS A 28 36.92 19.72 24.22
CA HIS A 28 36.44 19.90 25.60
C HIS A 28 36.99 21.16 26.31
N ARG A 29 37.92 21.90 25.70
CA ARG A 29 38.57 23.09 26.29
C ARG A 29 38.28 24.41 25.56
N LEU A 30 37.43 24.41 24.54
CA LEU A 30 37.24 25.57 23.65
C LEU A 30 35.98 26.39 24.01
N ASP A 31 36.08 27.72 23.88
CA ASP A 31 34.91 28.61 23.94
C ASP A 31 33.99 28.42 22.72
N LEU A 32 32.72 28.81 22.85
CA LEU A 32 31.69 28.60 21.83
C LEU A 32 32.08 29.15 20.45
N GLY A 33 32.71 30.33 20.40
CA GLY A 33 33.15 30.93 19.14
C GLY A 33 34.27 30.11 18.49
N THR A 34 35.15 29.52 19.28
CA THR A 34 36.24 28.68 18.80
C THR A 34 35.77 27.28 18.41
N ALA A 35 34.80 26.70 19.13
CA ALA A 35 34.13 25.45 18.76
C ALA A 35 33.36 25.60 17.43
N ILE A 36 32.68 26.73 17.23
CA ILE A 36 31.99 27.05 15.97
C ILE A 36 32.98 27.24 14.81
N ARG A 37 34.11 27.92 15.04
CA ARG A 37 35.17 28.10 14.03
C ARG A 37 35.88 26.78 13.69
N ALA A 38 36.14 25.92 14.67
CA ALA A 38 36.69 24.59 14.46
C ALA A 38 35.72 23.71 13.66
N ALA A 39 34.43 23.71 14.02
CA ALA A 39 33.39 23.00 13.27
C ALA A 39 33.25 23.53 11.82
N ARG A 40 33.34 24.85 11.61
CA ARG A 40 33.37 25.46 10.26
C ARG A 40 34.61 25.02 9.47
N ARG A 41 35.80 25.02 10.06
CA ARG A 41 37.05 24.58 9.39
C ARG A 41 37.04 23.08 9.06
N SER A 42 36.55 22.22 9.95
CA SER A 42 36.35 20.80 9.67
C SER A 42 35.29 20.54 8.58
N CYS A 43 34.26 21.40 8.47
CA CYS A 43 33.28 21.32 7.37
C CYS A 43 33.83 21.75 6.00
N VAL A 44 34.91 22.55 5.96
CA VAL A 44 35.61 22.98 4.74
C VAL A 44 36.65 21.95 4.30
N LEU A 45 37.28 21.23 5.23
CA LEU A 45 38.40 20.32 4.96
C LEU A 45 38.02 18.83 4.77
N THR A 46 36.73 18.47 4.84
CA THR A 46 36.26 17.09 4.55
C THR A 46 34.97 17.10 3.70
N PRO A 47 35.02 16.78 2.40
CA PRO A 47 33.85 16.75 1.53
C PRO A 47 33.08 15.43 1.66
N GLY A 48 31.97 15.43 2.41
CA GLY A 48 31.10 14.24 2.55
C GLY A 48 29.86 14.48 3.43
N SER A 49 28.67 14.49 2.81
CA SER A 49 27.31 14.64 3.41
C SER A 49 26.76 16.06 3.65
N ARG A 50 25.86 16.50 2.76
CA ARG A 50 25.02 17.72 2.94
C ARG A 50 24.02 17.60 4.10
N ARG A 51 23.65 16.39 4.54
CA ARG A 51 22.59 16.17 5.55
C ARG A 51 23.08 16.37 6.99
N LEU A 52 24.31 15.93 7.31
CA LEU A 52 24.94 16.24 8.59
C LEU A 52 25.29 17.73 8.68
N ARG A 53 25.80 18.32 7.58
CA ARG A 53 25.99 19.77 7.46
C ARG A 53 24.67 20.51 7.67
N LYS A 54 23.56 20.11 7.05
CA LYS A 54 22.24 20.73 7.25
C LYS A 54 21.75 20.60 8.70
N ASN A 55 21.93 19.46 9.35
CA ASN A 55 21.48 19.28 10.74
C ASN A 55 22.33 20.05 11.76
N LEU A 56 23.66 20.05 11.58
CA LEU A 56 24.59 20.82 12.40
C LEU A 56 24.43 22.31 12.13
N LEU A 57 24.30 22.73 10.86
CA LEU A 57 24.05 24.11 10.46
C LEU A 57 22.67 24.59 10.92
N ASN A 58 21.62 23.77 10.92
CA ASN A 58 20.31 24.15 11.47
C ASN A 58 20.37 24.35 13.00
N LEU A 59 21.11 23.49 13.71
CA LEU A 59 21.36 23.65 15.16
C LEU A 59 22.24 24.87 15.46
N LEU A 60 23.25 25.13 14.62
CA LEU A 60 24.15 26.28 14.74
C LEU A 60 23.45 27.59 14.36
N ILE A 61 22.61 27.62 13.31
CA ILE A 61 21.77 28.77 12.94
C ILE A 61 20.74 29.04 14.04
N ALA A 62 20.16 28.00 14.66
CA ALA A 62 19.26 28.17 15.80
C ALA A 62 19.99 28.74 17.03
N ALA A 63 21.24 28.36 17.26
CA ALA A 63 22.07 28.90 18.34
C ALA A 63 22.58 30.34 18.05
N GLU A 64 23.03 30.61 16.81
CA GLU A 64 23.57 31.89 16.33
C GLU A 64 22.45 32.96 16.34
N ARG A 65 21.25 32.63 15.83
CA ARG A 65 20.07 33.52 15.89
C ARG A 65 19.58 33.80 17.32
N TRP A 66 19.89 32.93 18.28
CA TRP A 66 19.54 33.14 19.69
C TRP A 66 20.58 34.01 20.41
N SER A 67 21.86 33.90 20.03
CA SER A 67 22.96 34.73 20.54
C SER A 67 23.07 36.11 19.90
N GLU A 68 22.57 36.29 18.67
CA GLU A 68 22.64 37.54 17.91
C GLU A 68 21.50 38.53 18.19
N VAL A 69 20.55 38.21 19.07
CA VAL A 69 19.55 39.21 19.51
C VAL A 69 20.28 40.28 20.34
N PRO A 70 20.46 41.51 19.83
CA PRO A 70 21.14 42.55 20.58
C PRO A 70 20.34 42.86 21.85
N ALA A 71 21.04 43.17 22.95
CA ALA A 71 20.42 43.57 24.22
C ALA A 71 19.46 44.79 24.11
N ALA A 72 19.41 45.45 22.95
CA ALA A 72 18.63 46.66 22.68
C ALA A 72 17.28 46.43 21.97
N VAL A 73 16.89 45.20 21.60
CA VAL A 73 15.51 44.93 21.14
C VAL A 73 14.65 44.53 22.36
N PRO A 74 13.49 45.15 22.63
CA PRO A 74 12.79 44.94 23.88
C PRO A 74 12.38 43.48 24.07
N ARG A 75 13.11 42.76 24.93
CA ARG A 75 12.76 41.40 25.43
C ARG A 75 11.30 41.30 25.89
N ARG A 76 10.66 42.44 26.21
CA ARG A 76 9.26 42.59 26.60
C ARG A 76 8.23 42.22 25.51
N ARG A 77 8.53 42.26 24.21
CA ARG A 77 7.50 41.97 23.17
C ARG A 77 7.38 40.49 22.83
N ILE A 78 8.47 39.72 22.91
CA ILE A 78 8.47 38.27 22.69
C ILE A 78 8.15 37.51 24.00
N ALA A 79 8.59 38.01 25.16
CA ALA A 79 8.26 37.40 26.46
C ALA A 79 6.78 37.56 26.88
N ARG A 80 6.03 38.49 26.25
CA ARG A 80 4.59 38.68 26.54
C ARG A 80 3.65 37.85 25.66
N GLN A 81 4.12 37.20 24.59
CA GLN A 81 3.23 36.57 23.59
C GLN A 81 3.24 35.04 23.59
N ALA A 82 4.02 34.40 24.47
CA ALA A 82 3.93 32.96 24.74
C ALA A 82 4.13 32.70 26.25
N PRO A 83 3.12 32.96 27.10
CA PRO A 83 3.20 32.60 28.51
C PRO A 83 3.41 31.07 28.62
N GLY A 84 4.52 30.64 29.24
CA GLY A 84 4.75 29.24 29.61
C GLY A 84 5.96 28.51 28.99
N ARG A 85 6.89 29.17 28.27
CA ARG A 85 8.12 28.49 27.81
C ARG A 85 9.25 28.59 28.82
N HIS A 86 9.85 27.46 29.16
CA HIS A 86 11.01 27.40 30.06
C HIS A 86 12.32 27.60 29.27
N PRO A 87 13.30 28.33 29.82
CA PRO A 87 14.62 28.47 29.19
C PRO A 87 15.33 27.12 29.12
N VAL A 88 15.99 26.84 27.99
CA VAL A 88 16.77 25.61 27.79
C VAL A 88 18.24 25.97 27.54
N ASP A 89 19.15 25.35 28.29
CA ASP A 89 20.59 25.50 28.06
C ASP A 89 21.03 24.66 26.86
N LEU A 90 21.12 25.30 25.69
CA LEU A 90 21.59 24.68 24.46
C LEU A 90 23.06 24.22 24.53
N THR A 91 23.89 24.88 25.34
CA THR A 91 25.29 24.48 25.51
C THR A 91 25.37 23.16 26.25
N ALA A 92 24.59 23.01 27.33
CA ALA A 92 24.45 21.75 28.04
C ALA A 92 23.88 20.65 27.12
N ALA A 93 22.88 20.96 26.29
CA ALA A 93 22.33 20.03 25.32
C ALA A 93 23.37 19.54 24.30
N LEU A 94 24.21 20.42 23.76
CA LEU A 94 25.27 20.06 22.82
C LEU A 94 26.38 19.24 23.49
N ARG A 95 26.76 19.55 24.73
CA ARG A 95 27.71 18.75 25.51
C ARG A 95 27.17 17.34 25.75
N ARG A 96 25.88 17.22 26.11
CA ARG A 96 25.20 15.93 26.26
C ARG A 96 25.16 15.14 24.96
N TYR A 97 24.94 15.81 23.82
CA TYR A 97 25.00 15.15 22.52
C TYR A 97 26.38 14.55 22.24
N ALA A 98 27.45 15.32 22.48
CA ALA A 98 28.82 14.83 22.31
C ALA A 98 29.13 13.64 23.22
N TRP A 99 28.72 13.73 24.48
CA TRP A 99 28.87 12.64 25.46
C TRP A 99 28.10 11.37 25.04
N LEU A 100 26.85 11.50 24.60
CA LEU A 100 26.05 10.38 24.14
C LEU A 100 26.67 9.68 22.93
N LEU A 101 27.26 10.42 21.99
CA LEU A 101 27.98 9.83 20.86
C LEU A 101 29.21 9.04 21.32
N GLU A 102 29.93 9.53 22.31
CA GLU A 102 31.07 8.80 22.89
C GLU A 102 30.62 7.51 23.58
N GLN A 103 29.56 7.56 24.39
CA GLN A 103 28.98 6.36 25.01
C GLN A 103 28.48 5.37 23.96
N GLN A 104 27.83 5.87 22.91
CA GLN A 104 27.36 5.06 21.79
C GLN A 104 28.53 4.26 21.17
N ARG A 105 29.69 4.91 20.97
CA ARG A 105 30.90 4.27 20.44
C ARG A 105 31.49 3.24 21.40
N ARG A 106 31.60 3.56 22.69
CA ARG A 106 32.11 2.64 23.71
C ARG A 106 31.25 1.37 23.78
N ARG A 107 29.93 1.52 23.83
CA ARG A 107 28.99 0.40 23.85
C ARG A 107 29.01 -0.40 22.54
N ALA A 108 29.26 0.23 21.40
CA ALA A 108 29.47 -0.49 20.14
C ALA A 108 30.68 -1.43 20.19
N ALA A 109 31.77 -1.02 20.84
CA ALA A 109 32.92 -1.90 21.08
C ALA A 109 32.58 -3.08 22.01
N GLU A 110 31.60 -2.93 22.90
CA GLU A 110 31.08 -3.99 23.78
C GLU A 110 30.04 -4.92 23.09
N GLY A 111 29.85 -4.77 21.77
CA GLY A 111 28.95 -5.60 20.97
C GLY A 111 27.53 -5.02 20.78
N TRP A 112 27.27 -3.78 21.25
CA TRP A 112 26.00 -3.10 21.01
C TRP A 112 26.03 -2.36 19.67
N VAL A 113 25.55 -2.98 18.59
CA VAL A 113 25.60 -2.38 17.25
C VAL A 113 24.29 -1.63 16.93
N PRO A 114 24.29 -0.29 16.81
CA PRO A 114 23.15 0.43 16.26
C PRO A 114 23.06 0.15 14.76
N SER A 115 21.86 -0.05 14.24
CA SER A 115 21.57 -0.46 12.86
C SER A 115 22.10 0.44 11.73
N ARG A 116 22.87 1.50 12.03
CA ARG A 116 23.38 2.49 11.07
C ARG A 116 24.74 3.12 11.37
N VAL A 117 25.52 2.66 12.35
CA VAL A 117 26.86 3.28 12.58
C VAL A 117 27.75 3.08 11.35
N GLU A 118 27.82 1.87 10.83
CA GLU A 118 28.55 1.53 9.60
C GLU A 118 27.99 2.25 8.37
N ASP A 119 26.68 2.51 8.31
CA ASP A 119 26.05 3.18 7.16
C ASP A 119 26.27 4.70 7.18
N VAL A 120 26.41 5.29 8.37
CA VAL A 120 26.85 6.67 8.55
C VAL A 120 28.34 6.79 8.25
N GLU A 121 29.17 5.88 8.74
CA GLU A 121 30.62 5.85 8.49
C GLU A 121 30.95 5.59 7.01
N ARG A 122 30.25 4.66 6.35
CA ARG A 122 30.34 4.39 4.90
C ARG A 122 29.95 5.59 4.05
N ARG A 123 28.92 6.34 4.46
CA ARG A 123 28.52 7.59 3.76
C ARG A 123 29.46 8.75 4.03
N LEU A 124 30.23 8.69 5.12
CA LEU A 124 31.29 9.64 5.45
C LEU A 124 32.62 9.30 4.73
N SER A 125 32.77 8.07 4.21
CA SER A 125 33.97 7.61 3.48
C SER A 125 33.82 7.55 1.94
N MET A 126 32.65 7.86 1.37
CA MET A 126 32.41 7.88 -0.09
C MET A 126 33.08 9.08 -0.81
N THR A 127 33.57 8.87 -2.03
CA THR A 127 34.17 9.92 -2.87
C THR A 127 33.10 10.72 -3.64
N PRO A 128 33.40 11.95 -4.10
CA PRO A 128 32.46 12.81 -4.84
C PRO A 128 31.83 12.17 -6.09
N GLU A 129 32.53 11.27 -6.76
CA GLU A 129 32.05 10.59 -7.98
C GLU A 129 30.95 9.56 -7.70
N GLN A 130 30.86 9.07 -6.46
CA GLN A 130 29.92 8.01 -6.05
C GLN A 130 28.51 8.53 -5.67
N LEU A 131 28.31 9.86 -5.70
CA LEU A 131 27.11 10.56 -5.21
C LEU A 131 25.95 10.85 -6.20
N PRO A 132 26.06 10.76 -7.54
CA PRO A 132 24.96 11.15 -8.44
C PRO A 132 23.67 10.33 -8.36
N ALA A 133 23.66 9.15 -7.76
CA ALA A 133 22.50 8.24 -7.73
C ALA A 133 21.35 8.65 -6.76
N PHE A 134 21.48 9.74 -5.98
CA PHE A 134 20.49 10.12 -4.97
C PHE A 134 20.21 11.63 -4.93
N ARG A 135 19.34 12.14 -5.81
CA ARG A 135 18.87 13.55 -5.77
C ARG A 135 17.35 13.68 -5.75
N ARG A 136 16.83 14.44 -4.76
CA ARG A 136 15.62 15.30 -4.85
C ARG A 136 15.79 16.52 -3.90
N PRO A 137 15.32 17.73 -4.27
CA PRO A 137 15.31 18.89 -3.38
C PRO A 137 13.98 18.98 -2.58
N GLY A 138 14.02 19.63 -1.42
CA GLY A 138 12.84 19.97 -0.60
C GLY A 138 12.86 21.46 -0.19
N PRO A 139 11.71 22.05 0.21
CA PRO A 139 11.53 23.50 0.33
C PRO A 139 12.06 24.12 1.64
N ALA A 140 11.99 25.45 1.70
CA ALA A 140 12.67 26.39 2.61
C ALA A 140 12.03 26.56 4.02
N PRO A 141 12.75 27.14 5.01
CA PRO A 141 12.48 27.01 6.45
C PRO A 141 11.41 27.93 7.07
N ASP A 142 10.86 28.90 6.36
CA ASP A 142 10.10 30.00 7.00
C ASP A 142 8.64 29.66 7.37
N VAL A 143 8.13 28.49 6.99
CA VAL A 143 6.76 28.03 7.29
C VAL A 143 6.62 27.50 8.73
N GLU A 144 7.72 27.05 9.36
CA GLU A 144 7.71 26.33 10.64
C GLU A 144 7.47 27.26 11.86
N ASN A 145 7.79 28.55 11.74
CA ASN A 145 7.64 29.54 12.83
C ASN A 145 6.24 30.16 12.94
N HIS A 146 5.37 29.95 11.94
CA HIS A 146 4.00 30.50 11.95
C HIS A 146 3.03 29.61 12.75
N LEU A 147 3.30 28.31 12.82
CA LEU A 147 2.41 27.27 13.36
C LEU A 147 2.34 27.24 14.90
N LEU A 148 3.33 27.82 15.58
CA LEU A 148 3.47 27.72 17.03
C LEU A 148 2.69 28.79 17.83
N ARG A 149 2.01 29.74 17.17
CA ARG A 149 1.32 30.87 17.82
C ARG A 149 -0.12 30.58 18.27
N HIS A 150 -0.75 29.50 17.79
CA HIS A 150 -2.18 29.21 18.02
C HIS A 150 -2.48 28.02 18.95
N TYR A 151 -1.47 27.54 19.69
CA TYR A 151 -1.44 26.18 20.25
C TYR A 151 -2.34 25.92 21.48
N ALA A 152 -2.72 26.95 22.26
CA ALA A 152 -3.58 26.78 23.44
C ALA A 152 -5.07 26.66 23.08
N GLY A 153 -5.52 27.34 22.01
CA GLY A 153 -6.91 27.23 21.51
C GLY A 153 -7.17 25.95 20.71
N PHE A 154 -6.11 25.37 20.12
CA PHE A 154 -6.14 24.13 19.35
C PHE A 154 -6.51 22.90 20.20
N LEU A 155 -5.97 22.78 21.42
CA LEU A 155 -6.24 21.63 22.28
C LEU A 155 -7.68 21.64 22.80
N ASN A 156 -8.19 22.79 23.28
CA ASN A 156 -9.58 22.89 23.77
C ASN A 156 -10.65 22.55 22.71
N ARG A 157 -10.38 22.79 21.42
CA ARG A 157 -11.30 22.43 20.34
C ARG A 157 -11.20 20.96 19.92
N LEU A 158 -10.01 20.35 19.99
CA LEU A 158 -9.81 18.92 19.72
C LEU A 158 -10.53 18.00 20.73
N TYR A 159 -10.75 18.47 21.97
CA TYR A 159 -11.50 17.73 22.99
C TYR A 159 -13.02 17.70 22.75
N GLN A 160 -13.55 18.54 21.86
CA GLN A 160 -14.98 18.56 21.49
C GLN A 160 -15.25 17.79 20.19
N ILE A 161 -14.25 17.11 19.63
CA ILE A 161 -14.38 16.34 18.40
C ILE A 161 -15.03 14.99 18.71
N ASP A 162 -16.31 14.87 18.37
CA ASP A 162 -16.97 13.58 18.21
C ASP A 162 -16.42 12.84 16.97
N SER A 163 -16.68 11.53 16.91
CA SER A 163 -16.26 10.57 15.87
C SER A 163 -16.23 11.05 14.40
N PRO A 164 -17.09 11.97 13.90
CA PRO A 164 -17.13 12.31 12.46
C PRO A 164 -15.89 13.03 11.87
N ASP A 165 -15.05 13.70 12.67
CA ASP A 165 -13.86 14.39 12.12
C ASP A 165 -12.58 13.52 12.11
N ILE A 166 -12.61 12.33 12.73
CA ILE A 166 -11.57 11.29 12.53
C ILE A 166 -11.60 10.83 11.07
N ASP A 167 -12.78 10.73 10.46
CA ASP A 167 -12.93 10.38 9.05
C ASP A 167 -12.37 11.46 8.11
N ARG A 168 -12.39 12.74 8.53
CA ARG A 168 -11.71 13.83 7.79
C ARG A 168 -10.20 13.75 7.88
N TYR A 169 -9.65 13.31 9.02
CA TYR A 169 -8.23 13.02 9.12
C TYR A 169 -7.84 11.82 8.24
N ASP A 170 -8.68 10.78 8.22
CA ASP A 170 -8.49 9.61 7.38
C ASP A 170 -8.57 9.99 5.88
N ALA A 171 -9.40 10.97 5.51
CA ALA A 171 -9.44 11.56 4.17
C ALA A 171 -8.18 12.37 3.83
N ALA A 172 -7.72 13.25 4.74
CA ALA A 172 -6.50 14.04 4.52
C ALA A 172 -5.22 13.19 4.46
N ALA A 173 -5.17 12.09 5.22
CA ALA A 173 -4.07 11.11 5.17
C ALA A 173 -4.09 10.25 3.88
N ARG A 174 -5.25 10.10 3.25
CA ARG A 174 -5.42 9.37 1.98
C ARG A 174 -5.00 10.22 0.77
N ASP A 175 -5.22 11.53 0.80
CA ASP A 175 -4.99 12.41 -0.38
C ASP A 175 -3.52 12.69 -0.70
N ASP A 176 -2.63 12.83 0.28
CA ASP A 176 -1.29 13.40 -0.03
C ASP A 176 -0.23 12.36 -0.42
N GLY A 177 -0.47 11.05 -0.22
CA GLY A 177 0.36 9.92 -0.71
C GLY A 177 1.86 9.93 -0.37
N ARG A 178 2.35 10.99 0.29
CA ARG A 178 3.73 11.36 0.57
C ARG A 178 3.69 12.12 1.90
N PHE A 179 4.24 11.52 2.95
CA PHE A 179 4.56 12.25 4.17
C PHE A 179 5.61 13.32 3.83
N GLY A 180 5.14 14.52 3.50
CA GLY A 180 5.91 15.55 2.82
C GLY A 180 5.36 16.96 3.03
N ALA A 181 5.60 17.50 4.22
CA ALA A 181 5.82 18.91 4.55
C ALA A 181 4.76 19.99 4.20
N ARG A 182 3.65 19.70 3.51
CA ARG A 182 2.58 20.71 3.40
C ARG A 182 1.78 20.72 4.70
N PRO A 183 1.74 21.85 5.42
CA PRO A 183 0.85 21.97 6.56
C PRO A 183 -0.60 21.83 6.09
N VAL A 184 -1.39 21.03 6.80
CA VAL A 184 -2.83 20.94 6.59
C VAL A 184 -3.46 22.09 7.36
N ASP A 185 -4.11 23.02 6.67
CA ASP A 185 -4.84 24.10 7.33
C ASP A 185 -6.16 23.54 7.87
N LEU A 186 -6.26 23.45 9.19
CA LEU A 186 -7.45 22.96 9.86
C LEU A 186 -8.32 24.15 10.26
N PRO A 187 -9.60 24.22 9.82
CA PRO A 187 -10.49 25.33 10.14
C PRO A 187 -10.54 25.62 11.64
N GLY A 188 -10.21 26.85 12.03
CA GLY A 188 -10.20 27.30 13.44
C GLY A 188 -9.02 26.79 14.28
N VAL A 189 -8.13 25.98 13.71
CA VAL A 189 -6.94 25.42 14.37
C VAL A 189 -5.66 26.02 13.80
N GLY A 190 -5.68 26.39 12.52
CA GLY A 190 -4.53 26.80 11.75
C GLY A 190 -3.78 25.60 11.18
N ALA A 191 -2.64 25.87 10.58
CA ALA A 191 -1.85 24.86 9.91
C ALA A 191 -1.19 23.87 10.89
N ALA A 192 -1.24 22.58 10.58
CA ALA A 192 -0.61 21.50 11.34
C ALA A 192 0.20 20.58 10.43
N THR A 193 1.34 20.07 10.92
CA THR A 193 2.12 19.07 10.17
C THR A 193 1.50 17.69 10.34
N ALA A 194 1.66 16.82 9.33
CA ALA A 194 1.21 15.43 9.40
C ALA A 194 1.74 14.71 10.64
N ASP A 195 3.02 14.89 10.99
CA ASP A 195 3.64 14.30 12.18
C ASP A 195 2.95 14.76 13.49
N SER A 196 2.53 16.03 13.54
CA SER A 196 1.84 16.58 14.71
C SER A 196 0.43 16.01 14.87
N LEU A 197 -0.28 15.80 13.76
CA LEU A 197 -1.61 15.20 13.77
C LEU A 197 -1.54 13.70 14.09
N GLN A 198 -0.55 13.00 13.54
CA GLN A 198 -0.29 11.60 13.85
C GLN A 198 0.02 11.39 15.34
N ALA A 199 0.89 12.24 15.92
CA ALA A 199 1.18 12.20 17.35
C ALA A 199 -0.08 12.46 18.21
N ALA A 200 -0.95 13.39 17.80
CA ALA A 200 -2.20 13.67 18.50
C ALA A 200 -3.18 12.49 18.41
N TYR A 201 -3.31 11.88 17.22
CA TYR A 201 -4.11 10.69 16.99
C TYR A 201 -3.64 9.51 17.86
N PHE A 202 -2.34 9.20 17.84
CA PHE A 202 -1.78 8.13 18.67
C PHE A 202 -1.94 8.41 20.17
N ALA A 203 -1.74 9.64 20.63
CA ALA A 203 -2.01 10.00 22.02
C ALA A 203 -3.46 9.70 22.41
N CYS A 204 -4.42 10.07 21.55
CA CYS A 204 -5.84 9.80 21.78
C CYS A 204 -6.17 8.29 21.78
N ARG A 205 -5.53 7.50 20.92
CA ARG A 205 -5.72 6.05 20.85
C ARG A 205 -5.16 5.34 22.08
N ILE A 206 -3.95 5.69 22.51
CA ILE A 206 -3.30 5.00 23.63
C ILE A 206 -3.81 5.44 25.00
N ARG A 207 -4.52 6.58 25.10
CA ARG A 207 -4.99 7.11 26.40
C ARG A 207 -5.86 6.11 27.18
N SER A 208 -6.62 5.25 26.52
CA SER A 208 -7.47 4.24 27.17
C SER A 208 -6.72 2.94 27.48
N LEU A 209 -5.54 2.74 26.88
CA LEU A 209 -4.72 1.54 27.07
C LEU A 209 -3.82 1.64 28.31
N VAL A 210 -3.60 2.86 28.83
CA VAL A 210 -2.70 3.16 29.94
C VAL A 210 -3.52 3.41 31.22
N PRO A 211 -3.27 2.67 32.31
CA PRO A 211 -3.96 2.88 33.58
C PRO A 211 -3.69 4.28 34.16
N ALA A 212 -4.46 4.68 35.17
CA ALA A 212 -4.17 5.89 35.93
C ALA A 212 -2.78 5.78 36.59
N ASN A 213 -1.98 6.84 36.53
CA ASN A 213 -0.57 6.84 36.97
C ASN A 213 0.33 5.82 36.24
N GLY A 214 -0.07 5.39 35.04
CA GLY A 214 0.68 4.42 34.26
C GLY A 214 1.96 5.01 33.64
N VAL A 215 2.89 4.12 33.30
CA VAL A 215 4.15 4.47 32.64
C VAL A 215 4.11 4.06 31.17
N VAL A 216 4.39 5.01 30.27
CA VAL A 216 4.44 4.80 28.82
C VAL A 216 5.86 4.94 28.31
N LEU A 217 6.35 3.94 27.58
CA LEU A 217 7.66 3.99 26.92
C LEU A 217 7.49 4.25 25.42
N GLU A 218 7.88 5.43 24.94
CA GLU A 218 7.93 5.77 23.52
C GLU A 218 9.31 5.42 22.94
N ILE A 219 9.33 4.54 21.93
CA ILE A 219 10.55 4.10 21.24
C ILE A 219 10.60 4.75 19.85
N GLY A 220 11.70 5.44 19.54
CA GLY A 220 11.89 6.10 18.24
C GLY A 220 11.03 7.37 18.09
N SER A 221 10.96 8.17 19.14
CA SER A 221 10.09 9.36 19.25
C SER A 221 10.29 10.46 18.20
N GLY A 222 11.42 10.47 17.50
CA GLY A 222 11.84 11.55 16.62
C GLY A 222 12.22 12.81 17.41
N PHE A 223 11.21 13.54 17.90
CA PHE A 223 11.37 14.78 18.68
C PHE A 223 10.44 14.87 19.91
N GLY A 224 9.81 13.77 20.33
CA GLY A 224 8.95 13.71 21.54
C GLY A 224 7.54 14.27 21.35
N ALA A 225 7.03 14.28 20.11
CA ALA A 225 5.70 14.81 19.80
C ALA A 225 4.59 14.02 20.53
N LEU A 226 4.67 12.69 20.52
CA LEU A 226 3.67 11.82 21.14
C LEU A 226 3.69 11.98 22.66
N ALA A 227 4.86 11.88 23.32
CA ALA A 227 4.99 12.14 24.75
C ALA A 227 4.39 13.50 25.15
N SER A 228 4.70 14.57 24.40
CA SER A 228 4.13 15.89 24.66
C SER A 228 2.60 15.91 24.59
N ARG A 229 2.01 15.29 23.56
CA ARG A 229 0.53 15.23 23.44
C ARG A 229 -0.10 14.36 24.51
N LEU A 230 0.50 13.22 24.82
CA LEU A 230 0.01 12.32 25.86
C LEU A 230 0.03 13.01 27.23
N MET A 231 1.13 13.69 27.57
CA MET A 231 1.24 14.45 28.83
C MET A 231 0.22 15.58 28.93
N ALA A 232 -0.18 16.19 27.82
CA ALA A 232 -1.20 17.22 27.80
C ALA A 232 -2.60 16.64 28.07
N ILE A 233 -2.94 15.47 27.49
CA ILE A 233 -4.26 14.84 27.64
C ILE A 233 -4.37 13.93 28.88
N ARG A 234 -3.24 13.47 29.43
CA ARG A 234 -3.13 12.56 30.59
C ARG A 234 -2.07 13.10 31.55
N PRO A 235 -2.44 14.09 32.40
CA PRO A 235 -1.52 14.70 33.34
C PRO A 235 -0.90 13.71 34.34
N ASP A 236 -1.59 12.60 34.57
CA ASP A 236 -1.22 11.53 35.49
C ASP A 236 -0.24 10.50 34.91
N VAL A 237 0.00 10.49 33.60
CA VAL A 237 0.90 9.51 32.96
C VAL A 237 2.35 10.01 32.95
N THR A 238 3.28 9.08 33.21
CA THR A 238 4.73 9.31 33.05
C THR A 238 5.20 8.75 31.71
N CYS A 239 5.85 9.58 30.89
CA CYS A 239 6.40 9.18 29.59
C CYS A 239 7.92 8.95 29.68
N ILE A 240 8.39 7.76 29.34
CA ILE A 240 9.79 7.47 29.07
C ILE A 240 9.99 7.58 27.56
N VAL A 241 10.97 8.35 27.12
CA VAL A 241 11.27 8.53 25.70
C VAL A 241 12.68 8.07 25.40
N THR A 242 12.82 7.20 24.41
CA THR A 242 14.11 6.65 23.99
C THR A 242 14.30 6.72 22.47
N ASP A 243 15.50 7.07 22.03
CA ASP A 243 15.85 7.26 20.62
C ASP A 243 17.38 7.22 20.41
N LEU A 244 17.83 7.50 19.18
CA LEU A 244 19.23 7.77 18.88
C LEU A 244 19.70 9.08 19.56
N PRO A 245 21.01 9.21 19.88
CA PRO A 245 21.55 10.39 20.59
C PRO A 245 21.09 11.75 20.09
N ALA A 246 21.04 11.96 18.77
CA ALA A 246 20.64 13.25 18.20
C ALA A 246 19.16 13.57 18.46
N ASN A 247 18.30 12.55 18.37
CA ASN A 247 16.87 12.69 18.59
C ASN A 247 16.54 12.78 20.08
N LEU A 248 17.27 12.08 20.94
CA LEU A 248 17.15 12.22 22.40
C LEU A 248 17.41 13.66 22.85
N VAL A 249 18.49 14.28 22.37
CA VAL A 249 18.81 15.67 22.76
C VAL A 249 17.77 16.65 22.23
N ARG A 250 17.31 16.46 20.98
CA ARG A 250 16.20 17.26 20.42
C ARG A 250 14.93 17.11 21.24
N THR A 251 14.58 15.88 21.60
CA THR A 251 13.40 15.56 22.41
C THR A 251 13.50 16.17 23.80
N HIS A 252 14.67 16.09 24.44
CA HIS A 252 14.90 16.72 25.75
C HIS A 252 14.73 18.23 25.67
N VAL A 253 15.38 18.90 24.70
CA VAL A 253 15.23 20.34 24.49
C VAL A 253 13.78 20.72 24.23
N TYR A 254 13.09 19.97 23.37
CA TYR A 254 11.68 20.21 23.04
C TYR A 254 10.78 20.07 24.27
N LEU A 255 10.85 18.95 24.98
CA LEU A 255 10.01 18.70 26.15
C LEU A 255 10.34 19.65 27.31
N THR A 256 11.62 19.91 27.61
CA THR A 256 12.01 20.87 28.66
C THR A 256 11.53 22.27 28.33
N SER A 257 11.53 22.68 27.05
CA SER A 257 10.99 24.00 26.66
C SER A 257 9.49 24.16 26.93
N LEU A 258 8.75 23.05 26.93
CA LEU A 258 7.29 23.01 27.14
C LEU A 258 6.90 22.78 28.60
N TYR A 259 7.66 21.95 29.32
CA TYR A 259 7.26 21.42 30.63
C TYR A 259 8.29 21.68 31.74
N GLY A 260 9.41 22.32 31.43
CA GLY A 260 10.42 22.72 32.41
C GLY A 260 10.96 21.55 33.21
N ASP A 261 10.91 21.70 34.54
CA ASP A 261 11.46 20.73 35.51
C ASP A 261 10.67 19.41 35.58
N ALA A 262 9.50 19.33 34.94
CA ALA A 262 8.78 18.08 34.80
C ALA A 262 9.46 17.09 33.82
N VAL A 263 10.56 17.51 33.16
CA VAL A 263 11.31 16.70 32.21
C VAL A 263 12.72 16.44 32.73
N ALA A 264 13.03 15.16 32.92
CA ALA A 264 14.38 14.69 33.23
C ALA A 264 15.06 14.15 31.98
N GLY A 265 16.37 14.36 31.88
CA GLY A 265 17.21 13.49 31.08
C GLY A 265 17.99 12.58 32.02
N LEU A 266 17.87 11.27 31.85
CA LEU A 266 18.62 10.27 32.62
C LEU A 266 19.72 9.73 31.72
N TRP A 267 20.84 10.42 31.70
CA TRP A 267 21.95 10.18 30.80
C TRP A 267 22.94 9.21 31.43
N GLU A 268 23.30 9.43 32.69
CA GLU A 268 24.40 8.76 33.39
C GLU A 268 23.92 7.60 34.26
N ASP A 269 24.87 6.71 34.61
CA ASP A 269 24.60 5.60 35.51
C ASP A 269 24.32 6.09 36.94
N GLY A 270 23.27 5.53 37.57
CA GLY A 270 22.85 5.91 38.92
C GLY A 270 21.83 7.06 38.99
N GLU A 271 21.60 7.79 37.90
CA GLU A 271 20.51 8.80 37.86
C GLU A 271 19.14 8.11 38.00
N VAL A 272 18.35 8.57 38.95
CA VAL A 272 16.98 8.11 39.20
C VAL A 272 15.99 9.26 38.98
N PRO A 273 14.76 8.96 38.53
CA PRO A 273 13.73 9.98 38.40
C PRO A 273 13.47 10.69 39.74
N ALA A 274 13.47 12.02 39.74
CA ALA A 274 12.99 12.80 40.88
C ALA A 274 11.46 12.75 40.95
N ALA A 275 10.90 12.86 42.16
CA ALA A 275 9.46 12.95 42.35
C ALA A 275 8.89 14.14 41.55
N GLY A 276 7.77 13.92 40.85
CA GLY A 276 7.12 14.94 40.03
C GLY A 276 7.61 15.03 38.58
N GLN A 277 8.63 14.26 38.19
CA GLN A 277 9.02 14.16 36.78
C GLN A 277 7.98 13.37 35.98
N ARG A 278 7.52 13.97 34.90
CA ARG A 278 6.46 13.45 34.02
C ARG A 278 6.99 12.95 32.68
N ALA A 279 8.18 13.39 32.29
CA ALA A 279 8.90 12.83 31.16
C ALA A 279 10.34 12.47 31.52
N LEU A 280 10.81 11.32 31.06
CA LEU A 280 12.18 10.83 31.23
C LEU A 280 12.77 10.57 29.85
N VAL A 281 13.80 11.34 29.47
CA VAL A 281 14.54 11.11 28.23
C VAL A 281 15.73 10.21 28.55
N VAL A 282 15.70 8.98 28.07
CA VAL A 282 16.60 7.91 28.51
C VAL A 282 17.26 7.23 27.31
N PRO A 283 18.61 7.12 27.26
CA PRO A 283 19.27 6.42 26.18
C PRO A 283 18.96 4.91 26.23
N PRO A 284 18.93 4.22 25.07
CA PRO A 284 18.48 2.83 24.98
C PRO A 284 19.15 1.89 25.98
N TRP A 285 20.47 2.01 26.18
CA TRP A 285 21.25 1.14 27.06
C TRP A 285 20.94 1.31 28.55
N ARG A 286 20.30 2.42 28.98
CA ARG A 286 19.90 2.65 30.38
C ARG A 286 18.51 2.10 30.69
N LEU A 287 17.68 1.83 29.68
CA LEU A 287 16.28 1.43 29.86
C LEU A 287 16.14 0.21 30.77
N ALA A 288 16.93 -0.83 30.56
CA ALA A 288 16.83 -2.07 31.32
C ALA A 288 17.19 -1.94 32.81
N GLY A 289 17.84 -0.84 33.20
CA GLY A 289 18.21 -0.55 34.59
C GLY A 289 17.27 0.39 35.32
N LEU A 290 16.20 0.87 34.65
CA LEU A 290 15.23 1.74 35.30
C LEU A 290 14.40 0.94 36.32
N PRO A 291 14.23 1.44 37.56
CA PRO A 291 13.41 0.80 38.58
C PRO A 291 11.91 1.07 38.35
N LEU A 292 11.46 1.02 37.10
CA LEU A 292 10.09 1.34 36.69
C LEU A 292 9.50 0.17 35.92
N ARG A 293 8.22 -0.10 36.21
CA ARG A 293 7.42 -1.00 35.39
C ARG A 293 6.77 -0.21 34.26
N VAL A 294 6.90 -0.68 33.03
CA VAL A 294 6.23 -0.07 31.87
C VAL A 294 4.84 -0.71 31.71
N ASP A 295 3.79 0.10 31.66
CA ASP A 295 2.43 -0.42 31.39
C ASP A 295 2.18 -0.57 29.90
N LEU A 296 2.68 0.39 29.11
CA LEU A 296 2.54 0.40 27.66
C LEU A 296 3.85 0.84 27.00
N ALA A 297 4.38 0.01 26.10
CA ALA A 297 5.38 0.46 25.13
C ALA A 297 4.69 0.87 23.83
N VAL A 298 5.15 1.97 23.23
CA VAL A 298 4.67 2.49 21.96
C VAL A 298 5.82 2.55 20.97
N ASP A 299 5.65 1.90 19.83
CA ASP A 299 6.50 2.11 18.67
C ASP A 299 5.66 2.69 17.53
N ALA A 300 5.88 3.97 17.25
CA ALA A 300 5.17 4.67 16.19
C ALA A 300 5.85 4.50 14.82
N THR A 301 7.19 4.37 14.79
CA THR A 301 7.96 4.31 13.53
C THR A 301 9.37 3.67 13.66
N GLY A 302 9.82 3.41 14.89
CA GLY A 302 11.21 3.10 15.21
C GLY A 302 11.64 1.68 14.83
N PHE A 303 10.82 0.65 15.09
CA PHE A 303 11.24 -0.75 14.87
C PHE A 303 11.45 -1.09 13.40
N ARG A 304 10.78 -0.37 12.48
CA ARG A 304 10.95 -0.55 11.03
C ARG A 304 12.37 -0.28 10.56
N HIS A 305 13.12 0.53 11.29
CA HIS A 305 14.49 0.92 10.94
C HIS A 305 15.56 0.21 11.78
N MET A 306 15.14 -0.72 12.64
CA MET A 306 16.02 -1.51 13.49
C MET A 306 16.36 -2.84 12.82
N ASP A 307 17.59 -3.30 13.06
CA ASP A 307 18.01 -4.66 12.71
C ASP A 307 17.55 -5.67 13.76
N GLU A 308 17.79 -6.97 13.50
CA GLU A 308 17.39 -8.05 14.40
C GLU A 308 18.05 -7.94 15.79
N ARG A 309 19.26 -7.37 15.90
CA ARG A 309 19.95 -7.19 17.18
C ARG A 309 19.25 -6.16 18.04
N ASN A 310 18.85 -5.04 17.45
CA ASN A 310 18.09 -4.00 18.11
C ASN A 310 16.69 -4.51 18.49
N HIS A 311 16.04 -5.32 17.64
CA HIS A 311 14.79 -6.00 18.03
C HIS A 311 14.99 -6.93 19.23
N ALA A 312 16.05 -7.74 19.25
CA ALA A 312 16.34 -8.61 20.38
C ALA A 312 16.60 -7.80 21.67
N PHE A 313 17.37 -6.72 21.56
CA PHE A 313 17.67 -5.81 22.67
C PHE A 313 16.40 -5.19 23.27
N TYR A 314 15.54 -4.58 22.45
CA TYR A 314 14.30 -4.00 22.95
C TYR A 314 13.33 -5.07 23.43
N GLY A 315 13.28 -6.24 22.80
CA GLY A 315 12.41 -7.34 23.24
C GLY A 315 12.76 -7.82 24.65
N GLU A 316 14.05 -7.96 24.94
CA GLU A 316 14.57 -8.30 26.27
C GLU A 316 14.39 -7.15 27.27
N THR A 317 14.63 -5.91 26.84
CA THR A 317 14.46 -4.71 27.68
C THR A 317 13.01 -4.56 28.11
N LEU A 318 12.05 -4.67 27.19
CA LEU A 318 10.62 -4.62 27.48
C LEU A 318 10.19 -5.73 28.46
N ARG A 319 10.76 -6.93 28.32
CA ARG A 319 10.54 -8.05 29.23
C ARG A 319 11.04 -7.74 30.64
N ARG A 320 12.26 -7.20 30.77
CA ARG A 320 12.85 -6.82 32.08
C ARG A 320 12.08 -5.69 32.76
N LEU A 321 11.59 -4.73 31.97
CA LEU A 321 10.73 -3.65 32.45
C LEU A 321 9.31 -4.10 32.82
N GLY A 322 8.99 -5.40 32.69
CA GLY A 322 7.67 -5.93 33.01
C GLY A 322 6.55 -5.34 32.15
N THR A 323 6.88 -5.01 30.89
CA THR A 323 5.98 -4.36 29.93
C THR A 323 4.73 -5.20 29.72
N ARG A 324 3.56 -4.66 30.04
CA ARG A 324 2.28 -5.39 29.92
C ARG A 324 1.73 -5.39 28.50
N ARG A 325 1.75 -4.22 27.85
CA ARG A 325 1.17 -3.99 26.53
C ARG A 325 2.19 -3.37 25.59
N LEU A 326 2.05 -3.68 24.31
CA LEU A 326 2.76 -3.06 23.22
C LEU A 326 1.73 -2.52 22.22
N PHE A 327 1.80 -1.22 21.94
CA PHE A 327 1.12 -0.57 20.83
C PHE A 327 2.15 -0.35 19.73
N HIS A 328 2.02 -1.09 18.63
CA HIS A 328 2.95 -1.04 17.52
C HIS A 328 2.21 -0.58 16.27
N VAL A 329 2.73 0.43 15.60
CA VAL A 329 2.21 0.87 14.31
C VAL A 329 3.20 0.46 13.25
N ASP A 330 2.81 -0.54 12.46
CA ASP A 330 3.60 -0.92 11.29
C ASP A 330 2.93 -0.47 10.02
N ARG A 331 3.74 -0.21 9.01
CA ARG A 331 3.23 -0.07 7.66
C ARG A 331 3.16 -1.47 7.08
N GLU A 332 1.96 -1.91 6.74
CA GLU A 332 1.75 -3.17 6.06
C GLU A 332 2.67 -3.21 4.83
N ALA A 333 3.51 -4.25 4.76
CA ALA A 333 4.46 -4.39 3.67
C ALA A 333 3.67 -4.38 2.36
N ARG A 334 3.78 -3.29 1.60
CA ARG A 334 3.12 -3.15 0.30
C ARG A 334 3.45 -4.39 -0.53
N PRO A 335 2.45 -5.22 -0.91
CA PRO A 335 2.73 -6.42 -1.67
C PRO A 335 3.17 -6.03 -3.09
N GLY A 336 4.48 -5.83 -3.34
CA GLY A 336 5.01 -5.53 -4.68
C GLY A 336 6.30 -4.71 -4.83
N ARG A 337 7.21 -4.61 -3.84
CA ARG A 337 8.58 -4.08 -4.10
C ARG A 337 9.53 -5.19 -4.54
N PRO A 338 10.48 -4.98 -5.47
CA PRO A 338 11.42 -6.00 -5.94
C PRO A 338 12.33 -6.61 -4.86
N ASP A 339 12.56 -5.89 -3.75
CA ASP A 339 13.27 -6.41 -2.58
C ASP A 339 12.35 -7.13 -1.56
N ALA A 340 11.06 -7.31 -1.88
CA ALA A 340 10.03 -7.83 -0.98
C ALA A 340 9.67 -9.31 -1.26
N ASP A 341 10.68 -10.15 -1.50
CA ASP A 341 10.52 -11.60 -1.47
C ASP A 341 10.17 -12.13 -0.05
N THR A 342 10.13 -11.24 0.93
CA THR A 342 9.45 -11.44 2.20
C THR A 342 7.96 -11.06 2.09
N ARG A 343 7.15 -12.04 1.66
CA ARG A 343 5.72 -12.11 2.10
C ARG A 343 5.68 -11.78 3.57
N ILE A 344 4.72 -10.95 3.99
CA ILE A 344 4.30 -10.73 5.39
C ILE A 344 5.34 -11.33 6.32
N VAL A 345 6.38 -10.58 6.67
CA VAL A 345 7.10 -10.97 7.87
C VAL A 345 6.01 -10.95 8.92
N PRO A 346 5.52 -12.11 9.42
CA PRO A 346 4.41 -12.06 10.33
C PRO A 346 4.89 -11.22 11.49
N THR A 347 3.96 -10.60 12.19
CA THR A 347 4.20 -10.14 13.56
C THR A 347 5.07 -11.14 14.37
N SER A 348 5.15 -12.42 13.98
CA SER A 348 6.11 -13.43 14.46
C SER A 348 7.63 -13.30 14.16
N ARG A 349 8.17 -12.53 13.19
CA ARG A 349 9.65 -12.35 13.08
C ARG A 349 10.21 -11.06 13.69
N HIS A 350 9.39 -10.06 13.98
CA HIS A 350 9.86 -8.96 14.83
C HIS A 350 10.23 -9.58 16.18
N GLY A 351 11.52 -9.64 16.50
CA GLY A 351 12.01 -10.35 17.68
C GLY A 351 11.30 -9.91 18.97
N ILE A 352 10.86 -8.65 19.00
CA ILE A 352 10.07 -8.02 20.06
C ILE A 352 8.73 -8.71 20.27
N LEU A 353 7.97 -8.95 19.19
CA LEU A 353 6.61 -9.51 19.25
C LEU A 353 6.59 -10.99 19.67
N ARG A 354 7.74 -11.67 19.71
CA ARG A 354 7.83 -13.03 20.28
C ARG A 354 7.42 -13.08 21.76
N ASN A 355 7.59 -11.96 22.47
CA ASN A 355 7.21 -11.83 23.88
C ASN A 355 5.75 -11.39 24.07
N PHE A 356 5.01 -11.11 22.98
CA PHE A 356 3.64 -10.60 23.04
C PHE A 356 2.66 -11.47 22.23
N GLU A 357 1.40 -11.43 22.62
CA GLU A 357 0.24 -12.03 21.98
C GLU A 357 -0.61 -10.90 21.41
N VAL A 358 -0.84 -10.89 20.10
CA VAL A 358 -1.64 -9.86 19.44
C VAL A 358 -3.10 -10.01 19.88
N ARG A 359 -3.67 -8.96 20.50
CA ARG A 359 -5.05 -8.91 20.95
C ARG A 359 -5.96 -8.21 19.96
N GLN A 360 -5.47 -7.13 19.37
CA GLN A 360 -6.22 -6.32 18.41
C GLN A 360 -5.28 -5.91 17.28
N SER A 361 -5.82 -5.89 16.07
CA SER A 361 -5.11 -5.47 14.87
C SER A 361 -6.09 -4.70 13.99
N ASP A 362 -5.93 -3.39 13.92
CA ASP A 362 -6.80 -2.51 13.12
C ASP A 362 -5.99 -1.89 11.99
N THR A 363 -6.52 -1.93 10.77
CA THR A 363 -5.91 -1.26 9.62
C THR A 363 -6.47 0.16 9.50
N PHE A 364 -5.62 1.19 9.50
CA PHE A 364 -6.00 2.59 9.29
C PHE A 364 -5.21 3.22 8.13
N ALA A 365 -5.80 4.25 7.50
CA ALA A 365 -5.27 4.87 6.28
C ALA A 365 -4.88 3.86 5.16
N GLY A 366 -5.52 2.68 5.16
CA GLY A 366 -5.38 1.61 4.16
C GLY A 366 -3.99 0.99 3.97
N GLU A 367 -2.99 1.33 4.76
CA GLU A 367 -1.62 0.77 4.68
C GLU A 367 -0.94 0.63 6.05
N TRP A 368 -1.55 1.12 7.12
CA TRP A 368 -0.96 1.06 8.45
C TRP A 368 -1.77 0.09 9.30
N VAL A 369 -1.07 -0.74 10.08
CA VAL A 369 -1.68 -1.69 11.00
C VAL A 369 -1.31 -1.24 12.41
N GLU A 370 -2.33 -0.87 13.18
CA GLU A 370 -2.25 -0.74 14.62
C GLU A 370 -2.32 -2.13 15.24
N VAL A 371 -1.27 -2.53 15.95
CA VAL A 371 -1.21 -3.78 16.68
C VAL A 371 -1.20 -3.46 18.17
N VAL A 372 -2.23 -3.92 18.88
CA VAL A 372 -2.22 -3.98 20.35
C VAL A 372 -1.90 -5.40 20.75
N ALA A 373 -0.77 -5.59 21.42
CA ALA A 373 -0.32 -6.89 21.90
C ALA A 373 -0.11 -6.89 23.42
N GLU A 374 -0.38 -8.03 24.06
CA GLU A 374 -0.19 -8.24 25.50
C GLU A 374 0.95 -9.22 25.76
N ALA A 375 1.71 -9.03 26.85
CA ALA A 375 2.81 -9.94 27.17
C ALA A 375 2.32 -11.40 27.29
N ARG A 376 3.00 -12.33 26.62
CA ARG A 376 2.67 -13.76 26.68
C ARG A 376 2.85 -14.28 28.10
N ARG A 377 1.92 -15.13 28.54
CA ARG A 377 2.17 -16.01 29.70
C ARG A 377 3.27 -17.01 29.31
N PRO A 378 4.21 -17.35 30.21
CA PRO A 378 5.21 -18.38 29.93
C PRO A 378 4.50 -19.71 29.59
N PRO A 379 4.97 -20.45 28.55
CA PRO A 379 4.31 -21.68 28.13
C PRO A 379 4.36 -22.76 29.23
N PRO A 380 3.36 -23.67 29.27
CA PRO A 380 3.38 -24.80 30.21
C PRO A 380 4.52 -25.79 29.88
N PRO A 381 4.97 -26.61 30.84
CA PRO A 381 6.09 -27.54 30.65
C PRO A 381 5.83 -28.57 29.54
N VAL A 382 6.87 -28.95 28.79
CA VAL A 382 6.85 -29.95 27.70
C VAL A 382 6.17 -31.26 28.10
N THR A 383 6.29 -31.64 29.37
CA THR A 383 5.67 -32.84 29.97
C THR A 383 4.14 -32.82 29.90
N ALA A 384 3.51 -31.65 29.97
CA ALA A 384 2.06 -31.51 29.86
C ALA A 384 1.57 -31.71 28.41
N ILE A 385 2.34 -31.26 27.44
CA ILE A 385 2.00 -31.35 26.01
C ILE A 385 2.13 -32.80 25.51
N ARG A 386 3.15 -33.54 25.98
CA ARG A 386 3.30 -34.97 25.68
C ARG A 386 2.12 -35.81 26.19
N ARG A 387 1.59 -35.49 27.38
CA ARG A 387 0.38 -36.16 27.93
C ARG A 387 -0.86 -35.87 27.08
N ALA A 388 -1.01 -34.65 26.56
CA ALA A 388 -2.13 -34.27 25.71
C ALA A 388 -2.16 -35.04 24.38
N LEU A 389 -0.99 -35.25 23.75
CA LEU A 389 -0.90 -36.06 22.51
C LEU A 389 -1.18 -37.55 22.72
N VAL A 390 -0.80 -38.11 23.88
CA VAL A 390 -1.14 -39.50 24.22
C VAL A 390 -2.65 -39.64 24.45
N ALA A 391 -3.27 -38.64 25.05
CA ALA A 391 -4.71 -38.63 25.32
C ALA A 391 -5.57 -38.38 24.06
N SER A 392 -5.06 -37.60 23.10
CA SER A 392 -5.77 -37.31 21.85
C SER A 392 -4.81 -37.20 20.66
N PRO A 393 -4.56 -38.32 19.96
CA PRO A 393 -3.64 -38.36 18.81
C PRO A 393 -4.05 -37.47 17.63
N ALA A 394 -5.32 -37.05 17.56
CA ALA A 394 -5.87 -36.17 16.52
C ALA A 394 -5.72 -34.66 16.81
N ASP A 395 -5.18 -34.29 17.98
CA ASP A 395 -4.99 -32.88 18.33
C ASP A 395 -3.78 -32.26 17.62
N GLY A 396 -4.02 -31.78 16.40
CA GLY A 396 -3.01 -31.10 15.60
C GLY A 396 -2.39 -29.86 16.24
N ARG A 397 -3.01 -29.25 17.26
CA ARG A 397 -2.41 -28.11 17.99
C ARG A 397 -1.33 -28.57 18.95
N ALA A 398 -1.55 -29.69 19.64
CA ALA A 398 -0.56 -30.28 20.55
C ALA A 398 0.68 -30.77 19.77
N LEU A 399 0.49 -31.31 18.56
CA LEU A 399 1.60 -31.68 17.68
C LEU A 399 2.39 -30.45 17.22
N GLN A 400 1.69 -29.38 16.79
CA GLN A 400 2.33 -28.14 16.34
C GLN A 400 3.17 -27.47 17.44
N ALA A 401 2.76 -27.60 18.71
CA ALA A 401 3.52 -27.09 19.85
C ALA A 401 4.78 -27.93 20.17
N LEU A 402 4.79 -29.22 19.82
CA LEU A 402 5.89 -30.15 20.07
C LEU A 402 6.92 -30.22 18.94
N LEU A 403 6.51 -29.98 17.69
CA LEU A 403 7.35 -30.13 16.51
C LEU A 403 8.70 -29.39 16.59
N PRO A 404 8.80 -28.12 17.02
CA PRO A 404 10.10 -27.44 17.12
C PRO A 404 11.05 -28.02 18.17
N ALA A 405 10.49 -28.65 19.22
CA ALA A 405 11.27 -29.26 20.29
C ALA A 405 11.75 -30.67 19.91
N GLU A 406 10.90 -31.44 19.24
CA GLU A 406 11.24 -32.79 18.76
C GLU A 406 12.12 -32.75 17.50
N GLU A 407 11.94 -31.78 16.58
CA GLU A 407 12.81 -31.59 15.40
C GLU A 407 14.29 -31.45 15.79
N LYS A 408 14.56 -30.75 16.90
CA LYS A 408 15.93 -30.60 17.42
C LYS A 408 16.47 -31.84 18.13
N ARG A 409 15.60 -32.72 18.60
CA ARG A 409 15.97 -33.86 19.45
C ARG A 409 16.06 -35.16 18.65
N ASP A 410 15.05 -35.44 17.83
CA ASP A 410 14.93 -36.62 16.98
C ASP A 410 14.10 -36.25 15.72
N PRO A 411 14.75 -35.72 14.67
CA PRO A 411 14.07 -35.26 13.47
C PRO A 411 13.32 -36.40 12.74
N ASP A 412 13.82 -37.63 12.81
CA ASP A 412 13.17 -38.78 12.18
C ASP A 412 11.88 -39.17 12.91
N ALA A 413 11.85 -39.09 14.24
CA ALA A 413 10.61 -39.27 15.00
C ALA A 413 9.57 -38.19 14.67
N ALA A 414 10.00 -36.93 14.55
CA ALA A 414 9.13 -35.82 14.15
C ALA A 414 8.55 -36.03 12.75
N ILE A 415 9.37 -36.46 11.77
CA ILE A 415 8.93 -36.78 10.40
C ILE A 415 7.95 -37.96 10.41
N ARG A 416 8.23 -39.04 11.16
CA ARG A 416 7.32 -40.20 11.27
C ARG A 416 5.97 -39.81 11.89
N ALA A 417 5.97 -38.94 12.90
CA ALA A 417 4.74 -38.44 13.53
C ALA A 417 3.94 -37.56 12.57
N ALA A 418 4.60 -36.66 11.84
CA ALA A 418 3.96 -35.82 10.82
C ALA A 418 3.38 -36.65 9.67
N ARG A 419 4.10 -37.69 9.19
CA ARG A 419 3.58 -38.64 8.20
C ARG A 419 2.33 -39.37 8.69
N ARG A 420 2.35 -39.90 9.93
CA ARG A 420 1.17 -40.52 10.55
C ARG A 420 0.00 -39.57 10.64
N HIS A 421 0.24 -38.31 10.99
CA HIS A 421 -0.82 -37.31 11.06
C HIS A 421 -1.42 -36.99 9.67
N CYS A 422 -0.61 -36.93 8.61
CA CYS A 422 -1.12 -36.82 7.23
C CYS A 422 -1.94 -38.06 6.81
N MET A 423 -1.64 -39.25 7.33
CA MET A 423 -2.44 -40.46 7.05
C MET A 423 -3.76 -40.49 7.82
N ILE A 424 -3.79 -39.96 9.05
CA ILE A 424 -4.98 -39.91 9.90
C ILE A 424 -5.95 -38.83 9.42
N ASP A 425 -5.42 -37.68 8.97
CA ASP A 425 -6.22 -36.54 8.50
C ASP A 425 -5.63 -35.95 7.22
N PRO A 426 -5.87 -36.61 6.06
CA PRO A 426 -5.28 -36.22 4.77
C PRO A 426 -5.84 -34.91 4.22
N ASP A 427 -7.01 -34.45 4.66
CA ASP A 427 -7.64 -33.23 4.14
C ASP A 427 -7.16 -31.96 4.86
N ARG A 428 -6.53 -32.09 6.01
CA ARG A 428 -6.14 -30.97 6.85
C ARG A 428 -4.79 -30.39 6.46
N ARG A 429 -4.82 -29.36 5.59
CA ARG A 429 -3.64 -28.61 5.05
C ARG A 429 -2.47 -28.35 6.01
N VAL A 430 -2.72 -28.14 7.31
CA VAL A 430 -1.66 -27.89 8.30
C VAL A 430 -0.75 -29.10 8.52
N THR A 431 -1.27 -30.33 8.38
CA THR A 431 -0.53 -31.58 8.59
C THR A 431 0.52 -31.75 7.48
N TRP A 432 0.11 -31.56 6.23
CA TRP A 432 0.99 -31.56 5.06
C TRP A 432 2.02 -30.43 5.09
N HIS A 433 1.64 -29.22 5.54
CA HIS A 433 2.58 -28.12 5.67
C HIS A 433 3.68 -28.43 6.69
N ASN A 434 3.31 -29.02 7.84
CA ASN A 434 4.26 -29.43 8.86
C ASN A 434 5.19 -30.54 8.35
N LEU A 435 4.69 -31.53 7.60
CA LEU A 435 5.51 -32.56 6.98
C LEU A 435 6.49 -31.96 5.96
N GLN A 436 6.04 -31.06 5.08
CA GLN A 436 6.90 -30.38 4.11
C GLN A 436 7.97 -29.51 4.78
N PHE A 437 7.62 -28.81 5.86
CA PHE A 437 8.57 -28.04 6.65
C PHE A 437 9.66 -28.93 7.22
N LEU A 438 9.29 -30.03 7.89
CA LEU A 438 10.25 -30.96 8.49
C LEU A 438 11.15 -31.61 7.45
N LEU A 439 10.61 -32.03 6.30
CA LEU A 439 11.39 -32.63 5.21
C LEU A 439 12.40 -31.62 4.61
N ARG A 440 12.01 -30.35 4.45
CA ARG A 440 12.90 -29.28 3.97
C ARG A 440 13.99 -28.92 4.97
N SER A 441 13.61 -28.69 6.23
CA SER A 441 14.54 -28.32 7.30
C SER A 441 15.60 -29.40 7.54
N ASN A 442 15.26 -30.67 7.28
CA ASN A 442 16.16 -31.82 7.42
C ASN A 442 16.77 -32.28 6.08
N ARG A 443 16.68 -31.48 5.00
CA ARG A 443 17.27 -31.75 3.68
C ARG A 443 16.89 -33.09 3.05
N ARG A 444 15.70 -33.62 3.37
CA ARG A 444 15.16 -34.87 2.82
C ARG A 444 14.37 -34.62 1.54
N TRP A 445 15.09 -34.25 0.47
CA TRP A 445 14.49 -33.83 -0.79
C TRP A 445 13.79 -34.97 -1.54
N ASP A 446 14.35 -36.18 -1.51
CA ASP A 446 13.74 -37.35 -2.16
C ASP A 446 12.40 -37.70 -1.51
N ASP A 447 12.37 -37.74 -0.18
CA ASP A 447 11.13 -37.88 0.59
C ASP A 447 10.14 -36.74 0.36
N LEU A 448 10.62 -35.50 0.15
CA LEU A 448 9.75 -34.38 -0.16
C LEU A 448 9.10 -34.58 -1.53
N HIS A 449 9.86 -35.08 -2.50
CA HIS A 449 9.34 -35.44 -3.82
C HIS A 449 8.33 -36.59 -3.76
N ASP A 450 8.54 -37.58 -2.87
CA ASP A 450 7.62 -38.71 -2.67
C ASP A 450 6.41 -38.36 -1.79
N ALA A 451 6.57 -37.46 -0.82
CA ALA A 451 5.52 -37.04 0.11
C ALA A 451 4.63 -35.93 -0.46
N ILE A 452 5.00 -35.31 -1.58
CA ILE A 452 4.06 -34.53 -2.39
C ILE A 452 3.26 -35.56 -3.18
N PRO A 453 1.96 -35.76 -2.89
CA PRO A 453 1.14 -36.63 -3.73
C PRO A 453 1.29 -36.14 -5.16
N ARG A 454 1.78 -37.01 -6.05
CA ARG A 454 1.94 -36.70 -7.47
C ARG A 454 0.58 -36.23 -7.98
N ARG A 455 0.40 -34.90 -8.06
CA ARG A 455 -0.63 -34.26 -8.88
C ARG A 455 -0.26 -34.51 -10.34
N ALA A 456 -0.36 -35.77 -10.76
CA ALA A 456 -0.31 -36.15 -12.15
C ALA A 456 -1.65 -35.73 -12.77
N ASN A 457 -1.59 -34.67 -13.57
CA ASN A 457 -2.36 -34.46 -14.79
C ASN A 457 -3.88 -34.70 -14.70
N LYS A 458 -4.62 -33.61 -14.43
CA LYS A 458 -5.80 -33.16 -15.19
C LYS A 458 -6.35 -31.89 -14.56
N LEU A 459 -6.02 -30.77 -15.18
CA LEU A 459 -6.94 -29.66 -15.30
C LEU A 459 -8.11 -30.08 -16.17
N PRO A 460 -9.33 -29.80 -15.79
CA PRO A 460 -10.38 -29.55 -16.72
C PRO A 460 -10.79 -28.08 -16.62
N PRO A 461 -11.10 -27.50 -17.78
CA PRO A 461 -11.42 -26.07 -17.92
C PRO A 461 -12.44 -25.66 -16.85
N MET A 462 -12.37 -24.40 -16.35
CA MET A 462 -13.45 -23.73 -15.59
C MET A 462 -14.75 -24.39 -16.00
N HIS A 463 -15.47 -25.11 -15.11
CA HIS A 463 -16.63 -25.90 -15.51
C HIS A 463 -17.61 -25.00 -16.26
N ARG A 464 -17.46 -24.98 -17.57
CA ARG A 464 -18.25 -24.17 -18.45
C ARG A 464 -19.56 -24.88 -18.45
N LEU A 465 -20.57 -24.23 -17.89
CA LEU A 465 -21.93 -24.73 -18.01
C LEU A 465 -22.14 -25.10 -19.48
N PRO A 466 -22.74 -26.27 -19.76
CA PRO A 466 -22.88 -26.75 -21.11
C PRO A 466 -23.59 -25.67 -21.92
N VAL A 467 -22.93 -25.21 -22.98
CA VAL A 467 -23.53 -24.31 -23.97
C VAL A 467 -23.79 -25.16 -25.19
N ASP A 468 -25.02 -25.11 -25.69
CA ASP A 468 -25.39 -25.71 -26.96
C ASP A 468 -24.75 -24.91 -28.10
N LEU A 469 -23.63 -25.45 -28.63
CA LEU A 469 -22.86 -24.80 -29.69
C LEU A 469 -23.60 -24.83 -31.03
N ASP A 470 -24.40 -25.86 -31.29
CA ASP A 470 -25.17 -25.96 -32.54
C ASP A 470 -26.28 -24.89 -32.54
N ALA A 471 -26.95 -24.70 -31.39
CA ALA A 471 -27.90 -23.61 -31.22
C ALA A 471 -27.23 -22.23 -31.35
N ALA A 472 -25.98 -22.07 -30.88
CA ALA A 472 -25.22 -20.83 -31.03
C ALA A 472 -24.86 -20.53 -32.50
N VAL A 473 -24.45 -21.54 -33.29
CA VAL A 473 -24.24 -21.39 -34.75
C VAL A 473 -25.55 -21.05 -35.47
N ALA A 474 -26.64 -21.73 -35.13
CA ALA A 474 -27.95 -21.44 -35.72
C ALA A 474 -28.41 -20.01 -35.40
N ARG A 475 -28.15 -19.50 -34.19
CA ARG A 475 -28.40 -18.10 -33.81
C ARG A 475 -27.56 -17.13 -34.62
N TYR A 476 -26.29 -17.44 -34.86
CA TYR A 476 -25.43 -16.60 -35.69
C TYR A 476 -26.04 -16.39 -37.09
N GLY A 477 -26.46 -17.46 -37.75
CA GLY A 477 -27.13 -17.37 -39.06
C GLY A 477 -28.36 -16.45 -39.04
N ARG A 478 -29.24 -16.60 -38.04
CA ARG A 478 -30.42 -15.73 -37.91
C ARG A 478 -30.07 -14.27 -37.65
N LEU A 479 -29.07 -13.99 -36.81
CA LEU A 479 -28.61 -12.62 -36.56
C LEU A 479 -28.02 -11.97 -37.82
N MET A 480 -27.36 -12.76 -38.67
CA MET A 480 -26.87 -12.29 -39.98
C MET A 480 -28.04 -11.93 -40.91
N ASP A 481 -29.05 -12.80 -41.02
CA ASP A 481 -30.24 -12.53 -41.83
C ASP A 481 -31.04 -11.32 -41.32
N GLN A 482 -31.14 -11.16 -39.99
CA GLN A 482 -31.76 -9.99 -39.38
C GLN A 482 -30.97 -8.71 -39.67
N MET A 483 -29.64 -8.74 -39.51
CA MET A 483 -28.77 -7.60 -39.80
C MET A 483 -28.93 -7.14 -41.25
N ASP A 484 -28.97 -8.06 -42.20
CA ASP A 484 -29.11 -7.73 -43.62
C ASP A 484 -30.49 -7.11 -43.90
N ARG A 485 -31.57 -7.69 -43.36
CA ARG A 485 -32.94 -7.14 -43.49
C ARG A 485 -33.11 -5.77 -42.84
N ARG A 486 -32.44 -5.54 -41.71
CA ARG A 486 -32.58 -4.32 -40.88
C ARG A 486 -31.51 -3.27 -41.13
N SER A 487 -30.60 -3.47 -42.08
CA SER A 487 -29.57 -2.48 -42.48
C SER A 487 -30.16 -1.13 -42.95
N GLY A 488 -31.46 -1.08 -43.27
CA GLY A 488 -32.20 0.14 -43.56
C GLY A 488 -32.61 0.95 -42.32
N GLU A 489 -32.66 0.37 -41.12
CA GLU A 489 -33.25 0.95 -39.89
C GLU A 489 -32.34 1.97 -39.17
N GLY A 490 -31.34 2.50 -39.86
CA GLY A 490 -30.45 3.53 -39.31
C GLY A 490 -29.14 2.99 -38.74
N TRP A 491 -29.04 1.69 -38.46
CA TRP A 491 -27.80 1.04 -38.05
C TRP A 491 -27.17 0.26 -39.20
N THR A 492 -25.86 0.38 -39.40
CA THR A 492 -25.12 -0.41 -40.37
C THR A 492 -23.74 -0.79 -39.83
N PRO A 493 -23.27 -2.04 -40.00
CA PRO A 493 -21.91 -2.40 -39.62
C PRO A 493 -20.91 -1.52 -40.39
N SER A 494 -19.85 -1.08 -39.72
CA SER A 494 -18.86 -0.21 -40.36
C SER A 494 -18.14 -0.93 -41.50
N ARG A 495 -17.66 -0.17 -42.49
CA ARG A 495 -16.99 -0.74 -43.67
C ARG A 495 -15.75 -1.57 -43.31
N ILE A 496 -15.04 -1.15 -42.27
CA ILE A 496 -13.81 -1.80 -41.78
C ILE A 496 -14.12 -3.18 -41.18
N GLU A 497 -15.33 -3.36 -40.66
CA GLU A 497 -15.80 -4.60 -40.06
C GLU A 497 -16.41 -5.58 -41.08
N GLY A 498 -16.23 -5.32 -42.38
CA GLY A 498 -16.66 -6.22 -43.45
C GLY A 498 -16.09 -7.64 -43.33
N GLY A 499 -14.90 -7.78 -42.71
CA GLY A 499 -14.31 -9.08 -42.37
C GLY A 499 -15.13 -9.85 -41.33
N LYS A 500 -15.56 -9.19 -40.25
CA LYS A 500 -16.41 -9.79 -39.20
C LYS A 500 -17.78 -10.17 -39.74
N ARG A 501 -18.37 -9.33 -40.60
CA ARG A 501 -19.64 -9.64 -41.28
C ARG A 501 -19.58 -10.92 -42.11
N ARG A 502 -18.42 -11.24 -42.69
CA ARG A 502 -18.27 -12.43 -43.56
C ARG A 502 -17.68 -13.63 -42.83
N PHE A 503 -17.49 -13.55 -41.52
CA PHE A 503 -16.82 -14.62 -40.80
C PHE A 503 -17.71 -15.88 -40.75
N PRO A 504 -17.25 -17.04 -41.24
CA PRO A 504 -18.03 -18.27 -41.20
C PRO A 504 -17.93 -18.91 -39.81
N LEU A 505 -18.59 -18.32 -38.81
CA LEU A 505 -18.63 -18.86 -37.45
C LEU A 505 -19.32 -20.22 -37.47
N ASP A 506 -18.58 -21.26 -37.11
CA ASP A 506 -19.07 -22.64 -37.02
C ASP A 506 -18.89 -23.22 -35.61
N ARG A 507 -19.31 -24.48 -35.44
CA ARG A 507 -19.24 -25.19 -34.17
C ARG A 507 -17.80 -25.34 -33.68
N ASP A 508 -16.84 -25.60 -34.57
CA ASP A 508 -15.45 -25.79 -34.19
C ASP A 508 -14.81 -24.48 -33.75
N HIS A 509 -15.12 -23.36 -34.41
CA HIS A 509 -14.73 -22.02 -33.97
C HIS A 509 -15.25 -21.75 -32.55
N LEU A 510 -16.52 -22.02 -32.27
CA LEU A 510 -17.08 -21.85 -30.92
C LEU A 510 -16.49 -22.82 -29.90
N ALA A 511 -16.22 -24.07 -30.30
CA ALA A 511 -15.58 -25.05 -29.43
C ALA A 511 -14.12 -24.68 -29.13
N ARG A 512 -13.39 -24.15 -30.10
CA ARG A 512 -12.03 -23.61 -29.92
C ARG A 512 -12.06 -22.37 -29.05
N PHE A 513 -12.94 -21.40 -29.32
CA PHE A 513 -13.14 -20.25 -28.44
C PHE A 513 -13.50 -20.68 -27.02
N ARG A 514 -14.38 -21.68 -26.87
CA ARG A 514 -14.76 -22.29 -25.59
C ARG A 514 -13.63 -23.13 -24.94
N ARG A 515 -12.56 -23.45 -25.64
CA ARG A 515 -11.37 -24.09 -25.05
C ARG A 515 -10.24 -23.09 -24.84
N SER A 516 -10.28 -21.99 -25.58
CA SER A 516 -9.21 -21.02 -25.67
C SER A 516 -9.03 -20.23 -24.38
N GLU A 517 -7.78 -19.85 -24.19
CA GLU A 517 -7.35 -18.91 -23.19
C GLU A 517 -7.93 -17.49 -23.38
N VAL A 518 -8.50 -17.18 -24.56
CA VAL A 518 -9.25 -15.94 -24.84
C VAL A 518 -10.36 -15.75 -23.80
N SER A 519 -11.08 -16.83 -23.51
CA SER A 519 -12.14 -16.84 -22.50
C SER A 519 -11.63 -16.95 -21.04
N SER A 520 -10.35 -17.23 -20.81
CA SER A 520 -9.70 -16.98 -19.50
C SER A 520 -9.04 -15.59 -19.41
N GLY A 521 -9.05 -14.80 -20.50
CA GLY A 521 -8.40 -13.50 -20.58
C GLY A 521 -6.89 -13.55 -20.85
N THR A 522 -6.36 -14.69 -21.35
CA THR A 522 -4.92 -14.92 -21.49
C THR A 522 -4.37 -14.94 -22.92
N GLN A 523 -5.17 -14.90 -24.00
CA GLN A 523 -4.63 -14.54 -25.34
C GLN A 523 -5.71 -14.26 -26.41
N THR A 524 -5.33 -13.40 -27.37
CA THR A 524 -5.89 -13.04 -28.71
C THR A 524 -7.17 -12.20 -28.86
N PHE A 525 -7.15 -11.42 -29.95
CA PHE A 525 -8.19 -10.51 -30.44
C PHE A 525 -9.20 -11.26 -31.30
N PRO A 526 -10.51 -11.25 -30.98
CA PRO A 526 -11.54 -11.83 -31.86
C PRO A 526 -11.76 -11.03 -33.15
N ASP A 527 -11.07 -9.89 -33.33
CA ASP A 527 -11.30 -8.97 -34.45
C ASP A 527 -10.77 -9.47 -35.81
N ARG A 528 -9.99 -10.56 -35.83
CA ARG A 528 -9.52 -11.23 -37.05
C ARG A 528 -9.64 -12.74 -36.98
N PRO A 529 -10.83 -13.28 -37.11
CA PRO A 529 -11.08 -14.68 -36.88
C PRO A 529 -10.55 -15.61 -38.02
N ASN A 530 -9.98 -15.05 -39.09
CA ASN A 530 -9.30 -15.79 -40.16
C ASN A 530 -7.81 -16.10 -39.85
N GLU A 531 -7.24 -15.54 -38.78
CA GLU A 531 -5.82 -15.63 -38.44
C GLU A 531 -5.53 -16.51 -37.20
N PHE A 532 -6.43 -17.42 -36.79
CA PHE A 532 -6.17 -18.33 -35.66
C PHE A 532 -5.03 -19.34 -35.99
N PRO A 533 -3.81 -19.24 -35.42
CA PRO A 533 -2.82 -20.30 -35.58
C PRO A 533 -3.19 -21.52 -34.72
N ALA A 534 -2.80 -22.72 -35.15
CA ALA A 534 -2.87 -23.92 -34.33
C ALA A 534 -1.79 -23.84 -33.24
N LEU A 535 -2.19 -23.68 -31.98
CA LEU A 535 -1.29 -23.69 -30.81
C LEU A 535 -1.59 -24.89 -29.90
N ASP A 536 -0.57 -25.39 -29.19
CA ASP A 536 -0.63 -26.56 -28.31
C ASP A 536 -1.06 -26.16 -26.88
N PHE A 537 -2.29 -26.56 -26.51
CA PHE A 537 -3.04 -26.08 -25.35
C PHE A 537 -2.87 -26.93 -24.07
N GLY A 538 -1.85 -27.80 -23.98
CA GLY A 538 -1.71 -28.80 -22.92
C GLY A 538 -1.07 -28.38 -21.58
N ARG A 539 -0.72 -27.10 -21.33
CA ARG A 539 0.23 -26.75 -20.25
C ARG A 539 -0.24 -25.95 -19.03
N PHE A 540 -1.49 -25.48 -18.90
CA PHE A 540 -1.76 -24.38 -17.93
C PHE A 540 -2.98 -24.54 -16.99
N TYR A 541 -2.77 -25.14 -15.79
CA TYR A 541 -3.55 -25.11 -14.50
C TYR A 541 -4.20 -26.42 -13.97
N PRO A 542 -4.98 -26.51 -12.84
CA PRO A 542 -5.80 -27.71 -12.40
C PRO A 542 -7.33 -27.48 -12.07
N ASP A 543 -8.08 -28.55 -11.72
CA ASP A 543 -9.55 -28.62 -11.40
C ASP A 543 -10.02 -28.17 -10.01
N LEU A 544 -11.31 -27.81 -9.81
CA LEU A 544 -11.89 -27.44 -8.47
C LEU A 544 -13.32 -27.96 -8.20
N SER A 545 -13.51 -28.59 -7.02
CA SER A 545 -14.80 -29.02 -6.45
C SER A 545 -15.71 -27.85 -5.98
N PRO A 546 -17.02 -28.05 -5.71
CA PRO A 546 -17.93 -26.99 -5.22
C PRO A 546 -17.48 -26.32 -3.91
N GLN A 547 -16.92 -27.08 -2.96
CA GLN A 547 -16.34 -26.54 -1.73
C GLN A 547 -15.04 -25.78 -1.99
N GLU A 548 -14.21 -26.22 -2.95
CA GLU A 548 -13.04 -25.46 -3.40
C GLU A 548 -13.44 -24.20 -4.16
N ARG A 549 -14.57 -24.22 -4.89
CA ARG A 549 -15.14 -23.06 -5.58
C ARG A 549 -15.59 -21.99 -4.58
N ALA A 550 -16.30 -22.38 -3.53
CA ALA A 550 -16.68 -21.48 -2.43
C ALA A 550 -15.46 -20.88 -1.69
N ARG A 551 -14.31 -21.58 -1.73
CA ARG A 551 -13.03 -21.13 -1.16
C ARG A 551 -12.22 -20.23 -2.09
N VAL A 552 -12.20 -20.56 -3.38
CA VAL A 552 -11.32 -19.95 -4.37
C VAL A 552 -11.95 -18.73 -5.01
N VAL A 553 -13.28 -18.67 -5.19
CA VAL A 553 -13.97 -17.51 -5.77
C VAL A 553 -13.73 -16.22 -4.96
N PRO A 554 -13.89 -16.20 -3.62
CA PRO A 554 -13.55 -15.01 -2.83
C PRO A 554 -12.05 -14.68 -2.86
N THR A 555 -11.19 -15.68 -3.06
CA THR A 555 -9.74 -15.50 -3.13
C THR A 555 -9.31 -14.94 -4.49
N LEU A 556 -9.87 -15.43 -5.60
CA LEU A 556 -9.64 -14.89 -6.95
C LEU A 556 -10.27 -13.51 -7.08
N GLN A 557 -11.48 -13.29 -6.54
CA GLN A 557 -12.07 -11.96 -6.41
C GLN A 557 -11.19 -11.06 -5.54
N GLY A 558 -10.66 -11.53 -4.41
CA GLY A 558 -9.75 -10.78 -3.55
C GLY A 558 -8.36 -10.54 -4.15
N GLN A 559 -7.87 -11.44 -5.00
CA GLN A 559 -6.62 -11.29 -5.75
C GLN A 559 -6.79 -10.38 -6.96
N TYR A 560 -7.98 -10.38 -7.57
CA TYR A 560 -8.39 -9.49 -8.63
C TYR A 560 -8.64 -8.09 -8.09
N LEU A 561 -9.41 -7.92 -7.01
CA LEU A 561 -9.50 -6.69 -6.22
C LEU A 561 -8.12 -6.26 -5.68
N GLY A 562 -7.27 -7.20 -5.27
CA GLY A 562 -5.91 -6.92 -4.84
C GLY A 562 -4.97 -6.51 -5.98
N LEU A 563 -5.21 -6.99 -7.21
CA LEU A 563 -4.56 -6.54 -8.43
C LEU A 563 -5.07 -5.14 -8.77
N LEU A 564 -6.38 -4.92 -8.77
CA LEU A 564 -7.04 -3.63 -9.00
C LEU A 564 -6.61 -2.55 -7.99
N CYS A 565 -6.58 -2.86 -6.70
CA CYS A 565 -6.07 -1.97 -5.65
C CYS A 565 -4.57 -1.72 -5.77
N ARG A 566 -3.80 -2.67 -6.32
CA ARG A 566 -2.37 -2.47 -6.64
C ARG A 566 -2.17 -1.64 -7.91
N LEU A 567 -3.01 -1.83 -8.92
CA LEU A 567 -3.01 -1.05 -10.15
C LEU A 567 -3.35 0.42 -9.87
N TYR A 568 -4.34 0.68 -9.00
CA TYR A 568 -4.68 2.04 -8.54
C TYR A 568 -3.60 2.69 -7.66
N ARG A 569 -2.82 1.90 -6.91
CA ARG A 569 -1.83 2.41 -5.94
C ARG A 569 -0.39 2.49 -6.44
N CYS A 570 -0.02 1.78 -7.51
CA CYS A 570 1.39 1.51 -7.77
C CYS A 570 2.15 2.60 -8.51
N GLY A 571 1.56 3.44 -9.39
CA GLY A 571 2.31 4.48 -10.14
C GLY A 571 3.72 4.02 -10.56
N SER A 572 3.82 2.78 -11.07
CA SER A 572 5.08 2.02 -11.06
C SER A 572 6.05 2.64 -12.08
N PRO A 573 7.20 3.17 -11.67
CA PRO A 573 8.16 3.72 -12.62
C PRO A 573 8.80 2.55 -13.38
N GLY A 574 8.41 2.36 -14.65
CA GLY A 574 9.06 1.40 -15.55
C GLY A 574 8.12 0.56 -16.43
N ILE A 575 6.83 0.50 -16.12
CA ILE A 575 5.83 0.04 -17.08
C ILE A 575 4.83 1.18 -17.21
N ASP A 576 4.94 1.89 -18.32
CA ASP A 576 3.91 2.82 -18.74
C ASP A 576 2.71 1.97 -19.19
N TRP A 577 1.91 1.55 -18.20
CA TRP A 577 0.71 0.75 -18.43
C TRP A 577 -0.33 1.54 -19.22
N TYR A 578 -0.20 2.86 -19.18
CA TYR A 578 -0.97 3.78 -19.97
C TYR A 578 -0.58 3.63 -21.45
N ASP A 579 0.71 3.65 -21.77
CA ASP A 579 1.24 3.23 -23.08
C ASP A 579 0.88 1.78 -23.45
N ALA A 580 0.70 0.86 -22.51
CA ALA A 580 0.29 -0.52 -22.81
C ALA A 580 -1.23 -0.66 -23.06
N ALA A 581 -2.04 0.22 -22.47
CA ALA A 581 -3.49 0.27 -22.64
C ALA A 581 -3.92 1.13 -23.85
N ALA A 582 -3.20 2.24 -24.09
CA ALA A 582 -3.45 3.23 -25.13
C ALA A 582 -2.74 2.92 -26.46
N ARG A 583 -1.68 2.10 -26.47
CA ARG A 583 -1.05 1.59 -27.71
C ARG A 583 -1.70 0.29 -28.22
N ASP A 584 -3.03 0.20 -28.13
CA ASP A 584 -3.85 -0.85 -28.79
C ASP A 584 -3.90 -0.65 -30.32
N ASP A 585 -2.97 0.12 -30.87
CA ASP A 585 -2.77 0.45 -32.28
C ASP A 585 -1.64 -0.38 -32.91
N ALA A 586 -0.79 -1.04 -32.12
CA ALA A 586 0.10 -2.10 -32.59
C ALA A 586 -0.71 -3.38 -32.82
N ARG A 587 -1.50 -3.35 -33.90
CA ARG A 587 -2.24 -4.50 -34.41
C ARG A 587 -1.37 -5.77 -34.27
N PHE A 588 -1.91 -6.81 -33.64
CA PHE A 588 -1.44 -8.22 -33.71
C PHE A 588 -0.46 -8.77 -32.66
N ASP A 589 0.08 -7.98 -31.71
CA ASP A 589 0.92 -8.55 -30.64
C ASP A 589 0.25 -8.40 -29.27
N PRO A 590 -0.42 -9.46 -28.73
CA PRO A 590 -1.01 -9.40 -27.42
C PRO A 590 0.10 -9.17 -26.40
N ARG A 591 0.24 -7.91 -25.94
CA ARG A 591 1.18 -7.61 -24.86
C ARG A 591 0.75 -8.38 -23.63
N THR A 592 1.53 -9.40 -23.30
CA THR A 592 1.39 -10.16 -22.07
C THR A 592 2.35 -9.62 -21.03
N ALA A 593 1.88 -9.54 -19.79
CA ALA A 593 2.71 -9.29 -18.63
C ALA A 593 2.72 -10.53 -17.74
N GLU A 594 3.91 -11.00 -17.38
CA GLU A 594 4.05 -11.98 -16.31
C GLU A 594 3.86 -11.28 -14.97
N LEU A 595 2.76 -11.56 -14.28
CA LEU A 595 2.49 -11.03 -12.95
C LEU A 595 2.83 -12.08 -11.89
N PRO A 596 3.70 -11.76 -10.91
CA PRO A 596 4.06 -12.70 -9.85
C PRO A 596 2.83 -13.28 -9.15
N ARG A 597 2.70 -14.61 -9.18
CA ARG A 597 1.60 -15.43 -8.59
C ARG A 597 0.25 -15.38 -9.31
N LEU A 598 0.07 -14.48 -10.27
CA LEU A 598 -1.12 -14.41 -11.12
C LEU A 598 -0.90 -15.10 -12.48
N GLY A 599 0.38 -15.28 -12.86
CA GLY A 599 0.76 -15.82 -14.16
C GLY A 599 0.73 -14.75 -15.23
N THR A 600 0.68 -15.18 -16.48
CA THR A 600 0.55 -14.33 -17.65
C THR A 600 -0.80 -13.64 -17.67
N VAL A 601 -0.83 -12.32 -17.78
CA VAL A 601 -2.05 -11.54 -18.04
C VAL A 601 -1.90 -10.77 -19.34
N THR A 602 -2.99 -10.62 -20.08
CA THR A 602 -3.00 -9.76 -21.28
C THR A 602 -3.25 -8.31 -20.91
N ALA A 603 -2.73 -7.38 -21.70
CA ALA A 603 -3.09 -5.96 -21.63
C ALA A 603 -4.61 -5.77 -21.70
N LYS A 604 -5.33 -6.55 -22.53
CA LYS A 604 -6.79 -6.48 -22.63
C LYS A 604 -7.51 -6.89 -21.34
N SER A 605 -7.03 -7.94 -20.67
CA SER A 605 -7.58 -8.36 -19.36
C SER A 605 -7.35 -7.29 -18.29
N LEU A 606 -6.20 -6.62 -18.31
CA LEU A 606 -5.91 -5.48 -17.45
C LEU A 606 -6.80 -4.27 -17.76
N GLN A 607 -7.00 -3.94 -19.04
CA GLN A 607 -7.92 -2.87 -19.47
C GLN A 607 -9.35 -3.15 -18.99
N ALA A 608 -9.88 -4.34 -19.26
CA ALA A 608 -11.22 -4.73 -18.80
C ALA A 608 -11.35 -4.65 -17.28
N ALA A 609 -10.27 -4.94 -16.55
CA ALA A 609 -10.24 -4.79 -15.10
C ALA A 609 -10.27 -3.32 -14.65
N TYR A 610 -9.44 -2.49 -15.26
CA TYR A 610 -9.45 -1.04 -15.01
C TYR A 610 -10.85 -0.45 -15.27
N TYR A 611 -11.45 -0.74 -16.44
CA TYR A 611 -12.78 -0.25 -16.79
C TYR A 611 -13.85 -0.75 -15.82
N ALA A 612 -13.83 -2.04 -15.44
CA ALA A 612 -14.79 -2.57 -14.47
C ALA A 612 -14.72 -1.78 -13.15
N CYS A 613 -13.52 -1.47 -12.65
CA CYS A 613 -13.35 -0.65 -11.45
C CYS A 613 -13.87 0.78 -11.60
N ARG A 614 -13.57 1.43 -12.72
CA ARG A 614 -14.09 2.78 -13.00
C ARG A 614 -15.62 2.75 -12.98
N ILE A 615 -16.22 1.82 -13.71
CA ILE A 615 -17.67 1.65 -13.83
C ILE A 615 -18.36 1.38 -12.48
N VAL A 616 -17.75 0.59 -11.58
CA VAL A 616 -18.32 0.26 -10.26
C VAL A 616 -18.71 1.51 -9.47
N SER A 617 -17.93 2.58 -9.58
CA SER A 617 -18.18 3.85 -8.88
C SER A 617 -19.25 4.72 -9.54
N LEU A 618 -19.52 4.49 -10.84
CA LEU A 618 -20.42 5.30 -11.65
C LEU A 618 -21.84 4.73 -11.68
N VAL A 619 -21.99 3.41 -11.53
CA VAL A 619 -23.27 2.70 -11.56
C VAL A 619 -23.90 2.57 -10.16
N PRO A 620 -25.17 2.99 -9.98
CA PRO A 620 -25.88 2.83 -8.70
C PRO A 620 -26.07 1.36 -8.32
N ARG A 621 -26.45 1.09 -7.07
CA ARG A 621 -26.88 -0.25 -6.63
C ARG A 621 -28.09 -0.71 -7.44
N ASN A 622 -28.07 -1.96 -7.89
CA ASN A 622 -29.07 -2.53 -8.81
C ASN A 622 -29.22 -1.76 -10.14
N GLY A 623 -28.19 -1.00 -10.53
CA GLY A 623 -28.24 -0.20 -11.76
C GLY A 623 -28.10 -1.06 -13.03
N THR A 624 -28.45 -0.45 -14.16
CA THR A 624 -28.29 -1.07 -15.49
C THR A 624 -27.14 -0.43 -16.25
N VAL A 625 -26.20 -1.26 -16.73
CA VAL A 625 -25.07 -0.85 -17.58
C VAL A 625 -25.32 -1.31 -19.01
N LEU A 626 -25.17 -0.44 -20.00
CA LEU A 626 -25.16 -0.78 -21.42
C LEU A 626 -23.74 -0.65 -21.98
N GLU A 627 -23.13 -1.74 -22.43
CA GLU A 627 -21.85 -1.73 -23.15
C GLU A 627 -22.08 -1.78 -24.66
N ILE A 628 -21.57 -0.77 -25.37
CA ILE A 628 -21.56 -0.70 -26.83
C ILE A 628 -20.21 -1.19 -27.33
N GLY A 629 -20.22 -2.23 -28.17
CA GLY A 629 -19.02 -2.83 -28.74
C GLY A 629 -18.21 -3.65 -27.73
N GLY A 630 -18.88 -4.42 -26.87
CA GLY A 630 -18.24 -5.18 -25.78
C GLY A 630 -17.39 -6.39 -26.20
N GLY A 631 -17.22 -6.61 -27.49
CA GLY A 631 -16.44 -7.69 -28.08
C GLY A 631 -17.00 -9.04 -27.68
N PHE A 632 -16.19 -9.83 -26.96
CA PHE A 632 -16.58 -11.15 -26.47
C PHE A 632 -17.05 -11.16 -25.01
N GLY A 633 -17.26 -10.00 -24.38
CA GLY A 633 -17.87 -9.89 -23.05
C GLY A 633 -16.89 -10.00 -21.88
N MET A 634 -15.61 -9.70 -22.09
CA MET A 634 -14.63 -9.73 -20.99
C MET A 634 -14.91 -8.66 -19.93
N LEU A 635 -15.24 -7.43 -20.32
CA LEU A 635 -15.60 -6.37 -19.37
C LEU A 635 -16.84 -6.77 -18.56
N ALA A 636 -17.89 -7.27 -19.24
CA ALA A 636 -19.08 -7.80 -18.60
C ALA A 636 -18.78 -8.86 -17.53
N SER A 637 -17.93 -9.85 -17.83
CA SER A 637 -17.58 -10.90 -16.85
C SER A 637 -16.86 -10.34 -15.62
N ARG A 638 -16.00 -9.33 -15.82
CA ARG A 638 -15.31 -8.67 -14.72
C ARG A 638 -16.26 -7.84 -13.86
N LEU A 639 -17.12 -7.04 -14.47
CA LEU A 639 -18.05 -6.20 -13.73
C LEU A 639 -19.07 -7.05 -12.96
N LEU A 640 -19.68 -8.06 -13.59
CA LEU A 640 -20.66 -8.94 -12.94
C LEU A 640 -20.06 -9.74 -11.77
N ALA A 641 -18.75 -10.02 -11.82
CA ALA A 641 -18.05 -10.65 -10.70
C ALA A 641 -17.87 -9.71 -9.49
N ILE A 642 -17.80 -8.39 -9.71
CA ILE A 642 -17.65 -7.39 -8.65
C ILE A 642 -19.02 -6.88 -8.17
N ARG A 643 -19.95 -6.67 -9.10
CA ARG A 643 -21.30 -6.11 -8.89
C ARG A 643 -22.35 -7.10 -9.38
N PRO A 644 -22.59 -8.19 -8.61
CA PRO A 644 -23.62 -9.18 -8.96
C PRO A 644 -25.05 -8.62 -8.91
N ASP A 645 -25.23 -7.40 -8.39
CA ASP A 645 -26.48 -6.67 -8.33
C ASP A 645 -26.79 -5.89 -9.62
N VAL A 646 -25.81 -5.67 -10.50
CA VAL A 646 -26.00 -4.92 -11.75
C VAL A 646 -26.65 -5.77 -12.84
N THR A 647 -27.52 -5.15 -13.64
CA THR A 647 -27.96 -5.69 -14.93
C THR A 647 -27.04 -5.16 -16.02
N TYR A 648 -26.45 -6.04 -16.81
CA TYR A 648 -25.49 -5.73 -17.85
C TYR A 648 -26.06 -6.04 -19.22
N VAL A 649 -26.32 -5.01 -20.01
CA VAL A 649 -26.74 -5.10 -21.41
C VAL A 649 -25.51 -4.94 -22.28
N LEU A 650 -25.30 -5.83 -23.26
CA LEU A 650 -24.18 -5.77 -24.19
C LEU A 650 -24.70 -5.85 -25.62
N THR A 651 -24.19 -4.97 -26.47
CA THR A 651 -24.51 -4.92 -27.90
C THR A 651 -23.25 -4.85 -28.75
N ASP A 652 -23.23 -5.59 -29.85
CA ASP A 652 -22.08 -5.68 -30.77
C ASP A 652 -22.55 -6.21 -32.14
N LEU A 653 -21.60 -6.56 -33.01
CA LEU A 653 -21.84 -7.30 -34.24
C LEU A 653 -22.26 -8.75 -33.96
N PRO A 654 -23.01 -9.39 -34.87
CA PRO A 654 -23.53 -10.75 -34.68
C PRO A 654 -22.50 -11.79 -34.20
N VAL A 655 -21.29 -11.81 -34.79
CA VAL A 655 -20.24 -12.76 -34.40
C VAL A 655 -19.82 -12.55 -32.93
N ASN A 656 -19.59 -11.30 -32.54
CA ASN A 656 -19.19 -10.91 -31.19
C ASN A 656 -20.30 -11.17 -30.17
N MET A 657 -21.56 -10.96 -30.55
CA MET A 657 -22.70 -11.27 -29.71
C MET A 657 -22.82 -12.77 -29.41
N VAL A 658 -22.63 -13.64 -30.41
CA VAL A 658 -22.68 -15.09 -30.20
C VAL A 658 -21.49 -15.57 -29.36
N LEU A 659 -20.30 -15.01 -29.59
CA LEU A 659 -19.12 -15.27 -28.77
C LEU A 659 -19.34 -14.81 -27.32
N THR A 660 -19.86 -13.61 -27.11
CA THR A 660 -20.19 -13.05 -25.80
C THR A 660 -21.20 -13.91 -25.06
N HIS A 661 -22.31 -14.24 -25.70
CA HIS A 661 -23.33 -15.08 -25.06
C HIS A 661 -22.75 -16.46 -24.71
N THR A 662 -22.03 -17.08 -25.63
CA THR A 662 -21.37 -18.37 -25.37
C THR A 662 -20.38 -18.28 -24.20
N TYR A 663 -19.61 -17.19 -24.14
CA TYR A 663 -18.66 -16.94 -23.07
C TYR A 663 -19.37 -16.74 -21.72
N LEU A 664 -20.27 -15.77 -21.63
CA LEU A 664 -20.93 -15.42 -20.38
C LEU A 664 -21.86 -16.54 -19.90
N ALA A 665 -22.62 -17.20 -20.78
CA ALA A 665 -23.49 -18.33 -20.40
C ALA A 665 -22.66 -19.50 -19.85
N SER A 666 -21.43 -19.69 -20.35
CA SER A 666 -20.54 -20.69 -19.80
C SER A 666 -20.08 -20.38 -18.36
N LEU A 667 -20.08 -19.10 -17.96
CA LEU A 667 -19.69 -18.63 -16.63
C LEU A 667 -20.88 -18.52 -15.67
N TYR A 668 -22.02 -18.01 -16.15
CA TYR A 668 -23.15 -17.60 -15.30
C TYR A 668 -24.46 -18.35 -15.61
N GLY A 669 -24.48 -19.23 -16.61
CA GLY A 669 -25.62 -20.08 -16.92
C GLY A 669 -26.85 -19.27 -17.32
N ASP A 670 -27.98 -19.63 -16.73
CA ASP A 670 -29.30 -19.03 -17.01
C ASP A 670 -29.40 -17.55 -16.58
N ALA A 671 -28.41 -17.02 -15.85
CA ALA A 671 -28.33 -15.59 -15.60
C ALA A 671 -27.93 -14.78 -16.85
N VAL A 672 -27.60 -15.45 -17.96
CA VAL A 672 -27.28 -14.83 -19.25
C VAL A 672 -28.41 -15.11 -20.23
N ALA A 673 -28.87 -14.06 -20.89
CA ALA A 673 -29.90 -14.12 -21.90
C ALA A 673 -29.39 -13.51 -23.20
N GLY A 674 -29.79 -14.10 -24.30
CA GLY A 674 -29.72 -13.45 -25.59
C GLY A 674 -31.12 -13.04 -26.03
N LEU A 675 -31.30 -11.76 -26.33
CA LEU A 675 -32.59 -11.20 -26.77
C LEU A 675 -32.50 -10.97 -28.28
N TRP A 676 -32.57 -12.06 -29.03
CA TRP A 676 -32.22 -12.10 -30.45
C TRP A 676 -33.40 -11.77 -31.35
N GLU A 677 -34.58 -12.23 -30.97
CA GLU A 677 -35.78 -12.21 -31.82
C GLU A 677 -36.75 -11.12 -31.38
N ASP A 678 -37.73 -10.88 -32.25
CA ASP A 678 -38.78 -9.94 -31.94
C ASP A 678 -39.66 -10.39 -30.78
N GLY A 679 -39.93 -9.47 -29.86
CA GLY A 679 -40.67 -9.78 -28.63
C GLY A 679 -39.87 -10.50 -27.53
N ASP A 680 -38.60 -10.87 -27.74
CA ASP A 680 -37.75 -11.37 -26.64
C ASP A 680 -37.70 -10.35 -25.49
N ARG A 681 -37.81 -10.85 -24.25
CA ARG A 681 -37.79 -10.05 -23.03
C ARG A 681 -36.85 -10.67 -21.99
N PRO A 682 -36.20 -9.85 -21.14
CA PRO A 682 -35.48 -10.36 -19.98
C PRO A 682 -36.42 -11.16 -19.08
N GLY A 683 -36.05 -12.40 -18.79
CA GLY A 683 -36.66 -13.23 -17.76
C GLY A 683 -36.17 -12.88 -16.36
N PRO A 684 -36.86 -13.35 -15.31
CA PRO A 684 -36.46 -13.12 -13.93
C PRO A 684 -35.08 -13.74 -13.65
N GLY A 685 -34.22 -13.01 -12.94
CA GLY A 685 -32.88 -13.46 -12.57
C GLY A 685 -31.81 -13.36 -13.67
N GLN A 686 -32.19 -12.94 -14.88
CA GLN A 686 -31.24 -12.63 -15.94
C GLN A 686 -30.54 -11.30 -15.64
N ARG A 687 -29.21 -11.33 -15.67
CA ARG A 687 -28.35 -10.19 -15.32
C ARG A 687 -27.39 -9.80 -16.43
N ALA A 688 -27.13 -10.68 -17.40
CA ALA A 688 -26.37 -10.34 -18.60
C ALA A 688 -27.28 -10.52 -19.83
N LEU A 689 -27.54 -9.44 -20.54
CA LEU A 689 -28.43 -9.39 -21.70
C LEU A 689 -27.61 -9.09 -22.94
N VAL A 690 -27.52 -10.03 -23.87
CA VAL A 690 -26.87 -9.80 -25.17
C VAL A 690 -27.95 -9.41 -26.18
N VAL A 691 -27.89 -8.19 -26.68
CA VAL A 691 -28.97 -7.57 -27.46
C VAL A 691 -28.40 -6.98 -28.77
N PRO A 692 -28.97 -7.32 -29.94
CA PRO A 692 -28.51 -6.72 -31.19
C PRO A 692 -28.81 -5.22 -31.23
N PRO A 693 -28.00 -4.41 -31.94
CA PRO A 693 -28.13 -2.97 -31.96
C PRO A 693 -29.55 -2.48 -32.30
N TRP A 694 -30.17 -3.07 -33.32
CA TRP A 694 -31.53 -2.74 -33.78
C TRP A 694 -32.64 -3.01 -32.76
N ARG A 695 -32.37 -3.78 -31.69
CA ARG A 695 -33.34 -4.09 -30.64
C ARG A 695 -33.19 -3.22 -29.38
N LEU A 696 -32.12 -2.43 -29.28
CA LEU A 696 -31.83 -1.63 -28.07
C LEU A 696 -32.99 -0.70 -27.70
N ALA A 697 -33.58 -0.01 -28.69
CA ALA A 697 -34.68 0.93 -28.47
C ALA A 697 -35.99 0.27 -28.00
N GLU A 698 -36.09 -1.07 -28.07
CA GLU A 698 -37.28 -1.83 -27.71
C GLU A 698 -37.18 -2.47 -26.32
N LEU A 699 -36.04 -2.33 -25.65
CA LEU A 699 -35.85 -2.91 -24.33
C LEU A 699 -36.71 -2.14 -23.30
N PRO A 700 -37.52 -2.83 -22.48
CA PRO A 700 -38.34 -2.18 -21.47
C PRO A 700 -37.52 -1.88 -20.19
N LEU A 701 -36.36 -1.26 -20.34
CA LEU A 701 -35.46 -0.93 -19.24
C LEU A 701 -34.92 0.50 -19.36
N GLN A 702 -34.58 1.07 -18.21
CA GLN A 702 -33.80 2.31 -18.15
C GLN A 702 -32.33 1.96 -17.97
N VAL A 703 -31.45 2.65 -18.70
CA VAL A 703 -30.00 2.52 -18.56
C VAL A 703 -29.50 3.59 -17.59
N ASP A 704 -28.77 3.19 -16.54
CA ASP A 704 -28.14 4.14 -15.62
C ASP A 704 -26.78 4.62 -16.16
N LEU A 705 -26.05 3.72 -16.83
CA LEU A 705 -24.74 4.01 -17.39
C LEU A 705 -24.55 3.33 -18.75
N ALA A 706 -24.31 4.11 -19.79
CA ALA A 706 -23.77 3.60 -21.04
C ALA A 706 -22.24 3.63 -21.00
N VAL A 707 -21.62 2.60 -21.57
CA VAL A 707 -20.17 2.37 -21.60
C VAL A 707 -19.78 2.13 -23.05
N ASN A 708 -18.79 2.89 -23.51
CA ASN A 708 -18.14 2.62 -24.79
C ASN A 708 -16.62 2.73 -24.61
N THR A 709 -15.91 1.67 -25.00
CA THR A 709 -14.45 1.60 -24.94
C THR A 709 -13.90 1.36 -26.34
N MET A 710 -13.59 2.47 -27.03
CA MET A 710 -12.97 2.51 -28.34
C MET A 710 -13.82 1.92 -29.49
N SER A 711 -15.14 1.85 -29.35
CA SER A 711 -16.01 1.30 -30.41
C SER A 711 -16.54 2.39 -31.35
N PHE A 712 -16.95 3.54 -30.83
CA PHE A 712 -17.47 4.64 -31.65
C PHE A 712 -16.48 5.20 -32.68
N GLN A 713 -15.18 5.16 -32.42
CA GLN A 713 -14.15 5.59 -33.38
C GLN A 713 -14.08 4.73 -34.66
N HIS A 714 -14.75 3.57 -34.68
CA HIS A 714 -14.86 2.71 -35.86
C HIS A 714 -16.22 2.86 -36.54
N MET A 715 -17.05 3.81 -36.10
CA MET A 715 -18.42 4.02 -36.56
C MET A 715 -18.57 5.38 -37.27
N ASP A 716 -19.51 5.44 -38.21
CA ASP A 716 -19.86 6.67 -38.91
C ASP A 716 -20.91 7.51 -38.15
N GLU A 717 -21.13 8.73 -38.61
CA GLU A 717 -22.12 9.66 -38.03
C GLU A 717 -23.51 9.05 -37.96
N ARG A 718 -23.87 8.21 -38.96
CA ARG A 718 -25.17 7.52 -38.99
C ARG A 718 -25.30 6.58 -37.80
N ASN A 719 -24.29 5.77 -37.52
CA ASN A 719 -24.28 4.91 -36.33
C ASN A 719 -24.20 5.70 -35.03
N HIS A 720 -23.45 6.82 -34.98
CA HIS A 720 -23.46 7.70 -33.81
C HIS A 720 -24.85 8.25 -33.53
N ALA A 721 -25.57 8.70 -34.56
CA ALA A 721 -26.95 9.17 -34.44
C ALA A 721 -27.88 8.04 -33.98
N PHE A 722 -27.75 6.84 -34.56
CA PHE A 722 -28.53 5.66 -34.15
C PHE A 722 -28.35 5.34 -32.66
N TYR A 723 -27.10 5.23 -32.19
CA TYR A 723 -26.84 4.95 -30.79
C TYR A 723 -27.26 6.11 -29.89
N GLY A 724 -27.07 7.37 -30.32
CA GLY A 724 -27.58 8.54 -29.61
C GLY A 724 -29.09 8.47 -29.36
N ASP A 725 -29.86 8.15 -30.41
CA ASP A 725 -31.31 7.96 -30.30
C ASP A 725 -31.69 6.79 -29.39
N ALA A 726 -30.95 5.67 -29.47
CA ALA A 726 -31.16 4.53 -28.59
C ALA A 726 -30.88 4.90 -27.12
N LEU A 727 -29.78 5.60 -26.84
CA LEU A 727 -29.42 6.06 -25.50
C LEU A 727 -30.48 7.00 -24.91
N ARG A 728 -31.02 7.91 -25.74
CA ARG A 728 -32.10 8.83 -25.34
C ARG A 728 -33.38 8.08 -24.99
N ARG A 729 -33.79 7.13 -25.83
CA ARG A 729 -34.99 6.29 -25.59
C ARG A 729 -34.86 5.41 -24.34
N LEU A 730 -33.66 4.88 -24.10
CA LEU A 730 -33.35 4.10 -22.90
C LEU A 730 -33.20 4.96 -21.63
N GLY A 731 -33.38 6.28 -21.73
CA GLY A 731 -33.27 7.19 -20.59
C GLY A 731 -31.89 7.13 -19.92
N THR A 732 -30.84 7.00 -20.73
CA THR A 732 -29.45 6.84 -20.28
C THR A 732 -29.03 8.04 -19.45
N ARG A 733 -28.72 7.83 -18.17
CA ARG A 733 -28.39 8.93 -17.24
C ARG A 733 -26.94 9.37 -17.33
N ARG A 734 -26.03 8.42 -17.51
CA ARG A 734 -24.59 8.65 -17.54
C ARG A 734 -23.95 7.96 -18.73
N LEU A 735 -22.86 8.53 -19.20
CA LEU A 735 -22.02 7.98 -20.25
C LEU A 735 -20.58 7.91 -19.73
N TYR A 736 -19.98 6.72 -19.81
CA TYR A 736 -18.55 6.50 -19.73
C TYR A 736 -18.03 6.19 -21.15
N HIS A 737 -17.10 6.99 -21.64
CA HIS A 737 -16.71 6.97 -23.03
C HIS A 737 -15.21 7.16 -23.20
N LEU A 738 -14.53 6.21 -23.82
CA LEU A 738 -13.11 6.30 -24.15
C LEU A 738 -12.90 6.14 -25.66
N ASN A 739 -12.41 7.17 -26.36
CA ASN A 739 -12.08 7.13 -27.80
C ASN A 739 -10.90 8.03 -28.13
N ARG A 740 -10.43 7.95 -29.38
CA ARG A 740 -9.48 8.91 -29.92
C ARG A 740 -10.09 10.31 -30.05
N GLU A 741 -9.31 11.31 -29.67
CA GLU A 741 -9.60 12.72 -29.93
C GLU A 741 -8.88 13.22 -31.20
N VAL A 742 -7.74 12.63 -31.53
CA VAL A 742 -6.96 12.99 -32.73
C VAL A 742 -7.20 11.96 -33.84
N PRO A 743 -7.68 12.39 -35.03
CA PRO A 743 -7.79 11.52 -36.19
C PRO A 743 -6.43 10.96 -36.60
N ILE A 744 -6.39 9.68 -36.96
CA ILE A 744 -5.17 9.05 -37.48
C ILE A 744 -5.39 8.80 -38.97
N ALA A 745 -4.85 9.70 -39.79
CA ALA A 745 -5.00 9.66 -41.24
C ALA A 745 -4.68 8.25 -41.81
N GLY A 746 -5.67 7.65 -42.48
CA GLY A 746 -5.53 6.37 -43.18
C GLY A 746 -5.69 5.11 -42.32
N TRP A 747 -6.00 5.22 -41.03
CA TRP A 747 -6.13 4.06 -40.14
C TRP A 747 -7.56 3.56 -39.99
N ASP A 748 -8.52 4.48 -39.96
CA ASP A 748 -9.95 4.22 -40.01
C ASP A 748 -10.61 5.17 -41.01
N THR A 749 -11.80 4.83 -41.48
CA THR A 749 -12.54 5.63 -42.46
C THR A 749 -13.28 6.81 -41.84
N MET A 750 -13.26 6.94 -40.51
CA MET A 750 -14.10 7.87 -39.76
C MET A 750 -13.21 8.76 -38.86
N ASP A 751 -12.80 9.91 -39.38
CA ASP A 751 -11.93 10.90 -38.75
C ASP A 751 -12.74 11.89 -37.86
N ILE A 752 -13.63 11.39 -37.00
CA ILE A 752 -14.46 12.24 -36.15
C ILE A 752 -13.90 12.20 -34.72
N PRO A 753 -13.36 13.33 -34.19
CA PRO A 753 -12.96 13.44 -32.79
C PRO A 753 -14.09 13.09 -31.84
N ALA A 754 -13.77 12.48 -30.69
CA ALA A 754 -14.77 12.09 -29.71
C ALA A 754 -15.63 13.26 -29.21
N SER A 755 -15.02 14.45 -29.09
CA SER A 755 -15.72 15.69 -28.77
C SER A 755 -16.76 16.14 -29.81
N GLN A 756 -16.72 15.59 -31.03
CA GLN A 756 -17.59 15.97 -32.15
C GLN A 756 -18.73 14.97 -32.42
N TYR A 757 -18.86 13.91 -31.63
CA TYR A 757 -19.99 12.99 -31.78
C TYR A 757 -21.31 13.71 -31.47
N GLY A 758 -22.23 13.76 -32.44
CA GLY A 758 -23.45 14.58 -32.35
C GLY A 758 -24.32 14.31 -31.11
N PHE A 759 -24.37 13.06 -30.63
CA PHE A 759 -25.14 12.71 -29.43
C PHE A 759 -24.54 13.28 -28.13
N MET A 760 -23.28 13.71 -28.12
CA MET A 760 -22.66 14.34 -26.95
C MET A 760 -23.32 15.69 -26.61
N ALA A 761 -24.04 16.31 -27.54
CA ALA A 761 -24.84 17.50 -27.27
C ALA A 761 -25.93 17.26 -26.21
N ASP A 762 -26.36 16.01 -26.01
CA ASP A 762 -27.35 15.60 -25.00
C ASP A 762 -26.73 15.40 -23.62
N TYR A 763 -25.40 15.53 -23.47
CA TYR A 763 -24.69 15.27 -22.22
C TYR A 763 -23.82 16.46 -21.79
N SER A 764 -23.63 16.60 -20.49
CA SER A 764 -22.67 17.51 -19.87
C SER A 764 -21.48 16.71 -19.36
N VAL A 765 -20.29 17.06 -19.83
CA VAL A 765 -19.03 16.43 -19.37
C VAL A 765 -18.78 16.81 -17.91
N VAL A 766 -18.62 15.82 -17.05
CA VAL A 766 -18.36 15.95 -15.60
C VAL A 766 -16.89 15.69 -15.28
N GLU A 767 -16.30 14.69 -15.94
CA GLU A 767 -14.88 14.33 -15.81
C GLU A 767 -14.33 14.10 -17.21
N THR A 768 -13.13 14.59 -17.47
CA THR A 768 -12.40 14.32 -18.69
C THR A 768 -10.93 14.11 -18.36
N ASP A 769 -10.39 13.01 -18.85
CA ASP A 769 -8.97 12.72 -18.79
C ASP A 769 -8.44 12.63 -20.24
N ASP A 770 -7.51 13.52 -20.56
CA ASP A 770 -6.78 13.50 -21.84
C ASP A 770 -5.49 12.70 -21.66
N PHE A 771 -5.28 11.79 -22.59
CA PHE A 771 -4.30 10.75 -22.53
C PHE A 771 -3.41 10.81 -23.76
N ASP A 772 -2.20 11.32 -23.52
CA ASP A 772 -1.16 11.59 -24.53
C ASP A 772 -1.66 12.41 -25.72
N GLN A 773 -2.67 13.26 -25.52
CA GLN A 773 -3.32 14.06 -26.57
C GLN A 773 -3.91 13.23 -27.71
N LYS A 774 -4.11 11.93 -27.49
CA LYS A 774 -4.60 10.99 -28.51
C LYS A 774 -5.93 10.41 -28.13
N TRP A 775 -6.11 10.08 -26.86
CA TRP A 775 -7.31 9.45 -26.32
C TRP A 775 -7.94 10.35 -25.28
N VAL A 776 -9.27 10.31 -25.20
CA VAL A 776 -10.02 11.03 -24.18
C VAL A 776 -10.96 10.05 -23.49
N GLU A 777 -10.83 9.96 -22.16
CA GLU A 777 -11.84 9.34 -21.28
C GLU A 777 -12.77 10.44 -20.80
N VAL A 778 -14.05 10.25 -21.05
CA VAL A 778 -15.12 11.19 -20.75
C VAL A 778 -16.15 10.51 -19.89
N ILE A 779 -16.48 11.15 -18.76
CA ILE A 779 -17.65 10.85 -17.97
C ILE A 779 -18.62 12.00 -18.15
N ALA A 780 -19.82 11.71 -18.64
CA ALA A 780 -20.83 12.72 -18.91
C ALA A 780 -22.18 12.33 -18.31
N GLU A 781 -22.98 13.33 -17.95
CA GLU A 781 -24.33 13.18 -17.41
C GLU A 781 -25.35 13.78 -18.38
N ALA A 782 -26.50 13.14 -18.55
CA ALA A 782 -27.53 13.63 -19.47
C ALA A 782 -27.99 15.05 -19.07
N ARG A 783 -28.17 15.91 -20.08
CA ARG A 783 -28.84 17.21 -19.93
C ARG A 783 -30.34 16.94 -19.82
N GLY A 784 -30.93 17.37 -18.71
CA GLY A 784 -32.28 17.00 -18.27
C GLY A 784 -33.41 17.33 -19.24
#